data_AF-A0A800KJS9-F1
#
_entry.id   AF-A0A800KJS9-F1
#
_cell.length_a   1.000
_cell.length_b   1.000
_cell.length_c   1.000
_cell.angle_alpha   90.00
_cell.angle_beta   90.00
_cell.angle_gamma   90.00
#
_symmetry.space_group_name_H-M   'P 1'
#
loop_
_entity.id
_entity.type
_entity.pdbx_description
1 polymer ?
#
loop_
_entity_poly.entity_id
_entity_poly.type
_entity_poly.pdbx_seq_one_letter_code
_entity_poly.pdbx_strand_id
1 'polypeptide(L)'
;MLHFAPLLLLPLLQSPALPQASTPAPRTAQSDHGLGGSRTDSSQRWRGTPTNELGSESALELPPVFSDHMVLQRDKPVTVWGRATPSARVEVKFGDRSAIAQTNTEGHWSLVLDAIPANSMGRPLSVHATHADKAEEVILHDVVCGDVWLCAGQSNMRWRVNQATESAELLEGADLPNLRLLDFEGRLYPNSTAYDPEFLKELTAANYYATEGWLRSTEEAAKTYSAVAFAFGRRLTLDLNVPIGLVHNAIGGVPVESYLPTAGESVDPKVREIMDSWLTDERYPAWCLQRVNENLSAWLQDPTGARPHHPFQPSFLYEAGIAPLRRFPIKGVIWYQGESNATATASGPAADKALNKAAFISLIHGFREAWNDSGLPFYFVQLPGLDREWPLFREMQAEVAEEVPGTGMAVSIDLGHPTNVHPGRKAPVGERLARLALAGTYSADVTSTGPTVREVQPQGRRVRVLFDHAVGLRTSDSEPIREFEVAGEEQVFRPAWATIDGDAVLVSSPDVKQPSAVRYAFRDDPDTNLVNADLLPAIPFRSDRWAISPAEPQAGRTSFENAEVGEFRDLKLEVGRLEAASGHAAITDRFARTGTQCLHLLGGNDRELTLKHSDRASRLLSFWAERWTRNEPFEFRVEARARGKWSEIYNGDKVIRVGARLLSHVQLELPVGTSEIRFRSRSPENSGVLIDDLRFEVARPMQVLDCSHASWTAPALLGRSDNPVTKVSIATSGTLKPLSILKCTVEIPQEIRLSDISQVRVIHASGEVFGKPQAAARSMTFSGKQALQAGVDHFLISLELTANASLDRQVAAACSKLTLSNRKTIRPDGGPTAQRIGVALRVAGQDDCHTYRIPGFATTKAGTLIAVYDNRYGSSGDLPGDIDVGMSRSTTGGRTWEPMRVIMDMGSNSKWRFDGVGDPSVLVDRVTGAIWVAATWSHGNRSWNGSGPGLEPVETGQFMLVRSDDDGLTWTKPFNITRQVKDPAWRFVLQGPGKGITLSDGTLVFPAQFRSADDSPFTGKPFSTLIWSKDRGETWNIGTGVKPDTTEAQVVELGDGTLMINCRDNRRGSRSVYTTRDLGATWRVHSSSRSALPEPTCMASLIRLEHEEFGPLLLFSNPATRTDRRDMTLKVSRDEGRSWPSRWHTLYDQRPGFGYSCLTRIDEEHVGVLYEGRRELYFLRLSIRDLIQTK
;
A
#
# COMPACT_ATOMS: atom_id res chain seq x y z
N MET A 1 58.32 5.45 -18.71
CA MET A 1 59.40 6.36 -18.24
C MET A 1 58.87 7.09 -17.02
N LEU A 2 59.47 7.15 -15.83
CA LEU A 2 60.52 6.42 -15.07
C LEU A 2 60.01 6.46 -13.59
N HIS A 3 60.31 5.59 -12.60
CA HIS A 3 61.01 4.30 -12.53
C HIS A 3 60.62 3.56 -11.19
N PHE A 4 61.10 2.32 -11.02
CA PHE A 4 61.10 1.36 -9.87
C PHE A 4 60.62 1.81 -8.45
N ALA A 5 59.95 1.01 -7.58
CA ALA A 5 60.03 -0.43 -7.22
C ALA A 5 61.34 -0.82 -6.46
N PRO A 6 61.49 -1.98 -5.75
CA PRO A 6 60.56 -3.10 -5.46
C PRO A 6 60.62 -3.72 -3.99
N LEU A 7 59.84 -4.79 -3.70
CA LEU A 7 60.12 -6.10 -2.98
C LEU A 7 61.10 -6.17 -1.74
N LEU A 8 61.12 -7.14 -0.78
CA LEU A 8 60.42 -8.43 -0.48
C LEU A 8 60.73 -8.94 0.98
N LEU A 9 60.02 -10.02 1.41
CA LEU A 9 60.42 -11.13 2.31
C LEU A 9 60.34 -11.08 3.87
N LEU A 10 60.02 -12.28 4.40
CA LEU A 10 59.98 -12.84 5.78
C LEU A 10 61.40 -13.39 6.19
N PRO A 11 61.69 -14.07 7.36
CA PRO A 11 60.79 -14.78 8.31
C PRO A 11 61.17 -14.92 9.83
N LEU A 12 60.23 -15.44 10.66
CA LEU A 12 60.42 -16.26 11.91
C LEU A 12 61.21 -15.62 13.12
N LEU A 13 61.19 -16.08 14.40
CA LEU A 13 60.60 -17.24 15.12
C LEU A 13 60.51 -16.96 16.67
N GLN A 14 59.95 -17.93 17.43
CA GLN A 14 60.03 -18.20 18.89
C GLN A 14 59.06 -17.51 19.89
N SER A 15 58.60 -18.34 20.85
CA SER A 15 57.78 -18.04 22.06
C SER A 15 58.53 -18.56 23.31
N PRO A 16 58.10 -18.27 24.57
CA PRO A 16 57.23 -19.26 25.25
C PRO A 16 56.24 -18.76 26.36
N ALA A 17 55.21 -19.57 26.60
CA ALA A 17 54.52 -19.91 27.87
C ALA A 17 53.98 -18.84 28.89
N LEU A 18 52.63 -18.72 28.94
CA LEU A 18 51.68 -19.10 30.05
C LEU A 18 51.91 -18.61 31.52
N PRO A 19 50.87 -18.54 32.41
CA PRO A 19 49.53 -19.17 32.32
C PRO A 19 48.27 -18.30 32.66
N GLN A 20 47.09 -18.91 32.40
CA GLN A 20 45.76 -18.87 33.09
C GLN A 20 45.48 -17.83 34.21
N ALA A 21 44.29 -17.22 34.36
CA ALA A 21 42.97 -17.29 33.68
C ALA A 21 42.15 -15.98 34.00
N SER A 22 40.81 -15.81 34.07
CA SER A 22 39.60 -16.67 33.98
C SER A 22 38.28 -15.86 33.80
N THR A 23 37.38 -16.33 32.92
CA THR A 23 35.91 -16.08 32.83
C THR A 23 35.34 -14.64 32.60
N PRO A 24 34.10 -14.47 32.07
CA PRO A 24 33.68 -13.23 31.39
C PRO A 24 32.31 -12.61 31.81
N ALA A 25 32.01 -11.43 31.23
CA ALA A 25 30.69 -10.81 30.89
C ALA A 25 30.47 -9.40 31.48
N PRO A 26 29.56 -8.57 30.91
CA PRO A 26 29.14 -8.42 29.50
C PRO A 26 29.46 -7.01 28.95
N ARG A 27 29.11 -6.73 27.68
CA ARG A 27 29.26 -5.39 27.07
C ARG A 27 27.96 -4.58 27.12
N THR A 28 28.05 -3.33 27.56
CA THR A 28 27.17 -2.23 27.11
C THR A 28 27.94 -1.33 26.15
N ALA A 29 27.25 -0.76 25.16
CA ALA A 29 27.87 0.10 24.15
C ALA A 29 27.27 1.52 24.24
N GLN A 30 28.11 2.49 24.57
CA GLN A 30 27.94 3.89 24.21
C GLN A 30 29.00 4.22 23.16
N SER A 31 28.61 4.93 22.11
CA SER A 31 29.51 5.37 21.04
C SER A 31 29.40 6.87 20.84
N ASP A 32 30.22 7.63 21.55
CA ASP A 32 30.62 8.95 21.06
C ASP A 32 31.41 8.77 19.76
N HIS A 33 31.17 9.67 18.80
CA HIS A 33 32.20 10.40 18.07
C HIS A 33 31.54 11.40 17.12
N GLY A 34 31.63 12.69 17.45
CA GLY A 34 31.26 13.76 16.53
C GLY A 34 32.39 14.07 15.54
N LEU A 35 32.02 14.56 14.35
CA LEU A 35 32.91 15.26 13.43
C LEU A 35 32.24 16.55 12.96
N GLY A 36 32.96 17.67 13.05
CA GLY A 36 32.48 18.96 12.59
C GLY A 36 32.72 19.17 11.10
N GLY A 37 31.79 19.85 10.43
CA GLY A 37 31.95 20.38 9.08
C GLY A 37 31.63 21.87 9.06
N SER A 38 32.52 22.70 8.50
CA SER A 38 32.36 24.16 8.47
C SER A 38 31.24 24.59 7.53
N ARG A 39 30.22 25.29 8.05
CA ARG A 39 29.30 26.08 7.22
C ARG A 39 29.93 27.44 6.91
N THR A 40 29.94 27.81 5.63
CA THR A 40 30.17 29.19 5.18
C THR A 40 28.97 30.05 5.56
N ASP A 41 29.20 31.20 6.19
CA ASP A 41 28.14 32.09 6.65
C ASP A 41 27.62 32.99 5.51
N SER A 42 26.32 32.87 5.22
CA SER A 42 25.56 33.78 4.33
C SER A 42 24.04 33.55 4.43
N SER A 43 23.45 33.85 5.58
CA SER A 43 21.98 33.97 5.68
C SER A 43 21.56 35.04 6.68
N GLN A 44 20.82 36.05 6.22
CA GLN A 44 20.20 37.04 7.10
C GLN A 44 19.05 36.39 7.88
N ARG A 45 19.32 35.93 9.10
CA ARG A 45 18.26 35.50 10.01
C ARG A 45 17.39 36.69 10.38
N TRP A 46 16.10 36.63 10.08
CA TRP A 46 15.12 37.61 10.52
C TRP A 46 15.05 37.61 12.06
N ARG A 47 15.56 38.69 12.68
CA ARG A 47 15.53 38.92 14.13
C ARG A 47 14.57 40.08 14.45
N GLY A 48 13.28 39.87 14.19
CA GLY A 48 12.23 40.79 14.63
C GLY A 48 12.01 40.66 16.14
N THR A 49 12.72 41.46 16.94
CA THR A 49 12.44 41.60 18.38
C THR A 49 11.46 42.78 18.57
N PRO A 50 10.26 42.57 19.14
CA PRO A 50 9.31 43.65 19.38
C PRO A 50 9.71 44.47 20.63
N THR A 51 10.69 45.38 20.47
CA THR A 51 11.15 46.26 21.54
C THR A 51 10.16 47.40 21.78
N ASN A 52 9.50 47.39 22.94
CA ASN A 52 8.60 48.45 23.39
C ASN A 52 9.38 49.66 23.95
N GLU A 53 10.05 50.41 23.07
CA GLU A 53 10.59 51.74 23.39
C GLU A 53 10.07 52.80 22.40
N LEU A 54 9.71 53.97 22.92
CA LEU A 54 9.14 55.09 22.17
C LEU A 54 10.25 55.90 21.46
N GLY A 55 10.82 55.33 20.39
CA GLY A 55 11.74 55.99 19.46
C GLY A 55 11.14 56.11 18.06
N SER A 56 11.26 57.29 17.42
CA SER A 56 10.55 57.60 16.19
C SER A 56 11.36 57.34 14.91
N GLU A 57 11.17 56.16 14.29
CA GLU A 57 11.26 55.95 12.84
C GLU A 57 10.74 54.54 12.48
N SER A 58 9.48 54.43 12.02
CA SER A 58 8.83 53.14 11.74
C SER A 58 8.95 52.77 10.26
N ALA A 59 9.92 51.91 9.95
CA ALA A 59 10.14 51.38 8.61
C ALA A 59 8.95 50.55 8.08
N LEU A 60 8.88 50.41 6.76
CA LEU A 60 7.95 49.54 6.04
C LEU A 60 8.18 48.05 6.40
N GLU A 61 7.20 47.45 7.06
CA GLU A 61 7.23 46.07 7.56
C GLU A 61 6.06 45.26 6.99
N LEU A 62 6.35 44.03 6.53
CA LEU A 62 5.35 43.04 6.11
C LEU A 62 5.31 41.85 7.09
N PRO A 63 4.12 41.28 7.38
CA PRO A 63 3.99 40.03 8.13
C PRO A 63 4.74 38.86 7.47
N PRO A 64 5.31 37.89 8.22
CA PRO A 64 6.18 36.83 7.66
C PRO A 64 5.58 35.93 6.58
N VAL A 65 4.24 35.90 6.43
CA VAL A 65 3.56 35.19 5.33
C VAL A 65 3.83 35.82 3.95
N PHE A 66 4.31 37.07 3.92
CA PHE A 66 4.76 37.77 2.72
C PHE A 66 6.29 37.74 2.65
N SER A 67 6.84 36.86 1.81
CA SER A 67 8.28 36.73 1.55
C SER A 67 8.54 36.29 0.10
N ASP A 68 9.81 36.29 -0.32
CA ASP A 68 10.24 35.74 -1.63
C ASP A 68 9.70 34.32 -1.83
N HIS A 69 9.50 33.92 -3.09
CA HIS A 69 8.94 32.63 -3.52
C HIS A 69 7.47 32.35 -3.14
N MET A 70 6.74 33.26 -2.49
CA MET A 70 5.38 32.98 -2.01
C MET A 70 4.33 32.66 -3.11
N VAL A 71 3.26 31.98 -2.70
CA VAL A 71 2.06 31.73 -3.54
C VAL A 71 0.93 32.64 -3.08
N LEU A 72 0.45 33.51 -3.97
CA LEU A 72 -0.81 34.21 -3.76
C LEU A 72 -1.98 33.31 -4.16
N GLN A 73 -3.04 33.27 -3.35
CA GLN A 73 -4.25 32.51 -3.68
C GLN A 73 -4.93 33.09 -4.92
N ARG A 74 -5.07 32.25 -5.94
CA ARG A 74 -5.76 32.56 -7.20
C ARG A 74 -7.25 32.71 -7.03
N ASP A 75 -7.86 33.41 -7.98
CA ASP A 75 -9.30 33.45 -8.21
C ASP A 75 -10.14 33.99 -7.01
N LYS A 76 -9.48 34.50 -5.95
CA LYS A 76 -10.02 35.28 -4.83
C LYS A 76 -9.26 36.63 -4.74
N PRO A 77 -9.88 37.74 -4.29
CA PRO A 77 -9.15 38.97 -3.97
C PRO A 77 -8.14 38.77 -2.85
N VAL A 78 -6.99 39.44 -2.93
CA VAL A 78 -5.85 39.24 -2.01
C VAL A 78 -5.65 40.44 -1.11
N THR A 79 -5.87 40.27 0.20
CA THR A 79 -5.50 41.30 1.19
C THR A 79 -3.99 41.35 1.36
N VAL A 80 -3.39 42.53 1.27
CA VAL A 80 -1.99 42.78 1.67
C VAL A 80 -1.99 43.85 2.75
N TRP A 81 -1.24 43.63 3.83
CA TRP A 81 -1.24 44.50 5.01
C TRP A 81 0.14 44.52 5.67
N GLY A 82 0.39 45.53 6.51
CA GLY A 82 1.68 45.70 7.18
C GLY A 82 1.73 46.92 8.09
N ARG A 83 2.95 47.40 8.34
CA ARG A 83 3.24 48.68 9.02
C ARG A 83 4.10 49.57 8.12
N ALA A 84 4.04 50.87 8.33
CA ALA A 84 4.95 51.90 7.81
C ALA A 84 4.78 53.19 8.62
N THR A 85 5.50 54.26 8.28
CA THR A 85 5.31 55.61 8.85
C THR A 85 3.81 56.00 8.93
N PRO A 86 3.28 56.50 10.07
CA PRO A 86 1.89 56.95 10.18
C PRO A 86 1.51 58.03 9.17
N SER A 87 0.26 58.02 8.70
CA SER A 87 -0.25 58.83 7.58
C SER A 87 0.45 58.65 6.21
N ALA A 88 1.43 57.75 6.06
CA ALA A 88 2.06 57.43 4.78
C ALA A 88 1.07 56.84 3.77
N ARG A 89 1.23 57.21 2.50
CA ARG A 89 0.56 56.56 1.37
C ARG A 89 1.35 55.31 0.99
N VAL A 90 0.69 54.15 0.99
CA VAL A 90 1.25 52.86 0.57
C VAL A 90 0.65 52.44 -0.77
N GLU A 91 1.48 51.90 -1.64
CA GLU A 91 1.10 51.27 -2.91
C GLU A 91 1.61 49.83 -2.94
N VAL A 92 0.80 48.90 -3.44
CA VAL A 92 1.23 47.53 -3.72
C VAL A 92 0.99 47.24 -5.20
N LYS A 93 1.95 46.61 -5.88
CA LYS A 93 1.89 46.23 -7.30
C LYS A 93 2.29 44.76 -7.50
N PHE A 94 1.52 44.05 -8.32
CA PHE A 94 1.86 42.69 -8.76
C PHE A 94 1.37 42.45 -10.20
N GLY A 95 2.29 42.48 -11.16
CA GLY A 95 1.94 42.50 -12.59
C GLY A 95 0.97 43.64 -12.92
N ASP A 96 -0.09 43.34 -13.65
CA ASP A 96 -1.12 44.29 -14.08
C ASP A 96 -2.19 44.57 -13.00
N ARG A 97 -1.81 44.48 -11.71
CA ARG A 97 -2.65 44.80 -10.55
C ARG A 97 -1.91 45.76 -9.62
N SER A 98 -2.62 46.78 -9.17
CA SER A 98 -2.11 47.74 -8.20
C SER A 98 -3.22 48.27 -7.30
N ALA A 99 -2.93 48.43 -6.01
CA ALA A 99 -3.85 49.02 -5.04
C ALA A 99 -3.12 50.02 -4.13
N ILE A 100 -3.90 50.90 -3.49
CA ILE A 100 -3.39 52.02 -2.69
C ILE A 100 -4.13 52.07 -1.35
N ALA A 101 -3.39 52.35 -0.28
CA ALA A 101 -3.94 52.66 1.05
C ALA A 101 -3.17 53.83 1.70
N GLN A 102 -3.66 54.28 2.85
CA GLN A 102 -2.94 55.16 3.76
C GLN A 102 -2.80 54.46 5.12
N THR A 103 -1.67 54.64 5.82
CA THR A 103 -1.52 54.12 7.19
C THR A 103 -2.40 54.89 8.18
N ASN A 104 -2.90 54.20 9.20
CA ASN A 104 -3.58 54.83 10.33
C ASN A 104 -2.58 55.58 11.23
N THR A 105 -3.09 56.16 12.33
CA THR A 105 -2.31 56.87 13.36
C THR A 105 -1.25 56.02 14.08
N GLU A 106 -1.31 54.69 13.94
CA GLU A 106 -0.43 53.70 14.56
C GLU A 106 0.53 53.03 13.54
N GLY A 107 0.55 53.55 12.31
CA GLY A 107 1.37 53.04 11.20
C GLY A 107 0.82 51.81 10.48
N HIS A 108 -0.34 51.27 10.88
CA HIS A 108 -0.93 50.09 10.25
C HIS A 108 -1.65 50.43 8.94
N TRP A 109 -1.46 49.58 7.92
CA TRP A 109 -2.15 49.68 6.63
C TRP A 109 -2.66 48.32 6.16
N SER A 110 -3.72 48.34 5.33
CA SER A 110 -4.20 47.18 4.60
C SER A 110 -4.92 47.60 3.33
N LEU A 111 -4.75 46.85 2.25
CA LEU A 111 -5.44 47.00 0.98
C LEU A 111 -5.82 45.64 0.40
N VAL A 112 -6.59 45.64 -0.68
CA VAL A 112 -6.98 44.44 -1.42
C VAL A 112 -6.56 44.60 -2.89
N LEU A 113 -5.85 43.60 -3.42
CA LEU A 113 -5.64 43.42 -4.85
C LEU A 113 -6.82 42.61 -5.44
N ASP A 114 -7.31 43.00 -6.62
CA ASP A 114 -8.32 42.22 -7.35
C ASP A 114 -7.83 40.79 -7.61
N ALA A 115 -8.78 39.86 -7.83
CA ALA A 115 -8.47 38.46 -8.09
C ALA A 115 -7.48 38.28 -9.27
N ILE A 116 -6.51 37.40 -9.04
CA ILE A 116 -5.42 37.08 -9.97
C ILE A 116 -5.61 35.62 -10.44
N PRO A 117 -5.50 35.32 -11.74
CA PRO A 117 -5.55 33.95 -12.25
C PRO A 117 -4.22 33.20 -11.99
N ALA A 118 -4.30 31.87 -11.97
CA ALA A 118 -3.14 30.98 -11.81
C ALA A 118 -1.99 31.34 -12.77
N ASN A 119 -0.76 31.43 -12.25
CA ASN A 119 0.44 31.56 -13.07
C ASN A 119 1.69 30.98 -12.39
N SER A 120 2.43 30.17 -13.14
CA SER A 120 3.68 29.49 -12.72
C SER A 120 4.97 30.28 -13.01
N MET A 121 4.85 31.48 -13.59
CA MET A 121 6.00 32.32 -13.91
C MET A 121 6.17 33.36 -12.80
N GLY A 122 7.16 33.16 -11.93
CA GLY A 122 7.43 34.05 -10.81
C GLY A 122 7.61 35.50 -11.25
N ARG A 123 6.96 36.43 -10.53
CA ARG A 123 6.97 37.87 -10.77
C ARG A 123 7.38 38.62 -9.48
N PRO A 124 7.87 39.86 -9.58
CA PRO A 124 8.03 40.70 -8.40
C PRO A 124 6.66 41.20 -7.90
N LEU A 125 6.48 41.22 -6.58
CA LEU A 125 5.47 42.04 -5.91
C LEU A 125 6.21 43.17 -5.19
N SER A 126 5.92 44.43 -5.52
CA SER A 126 6.51 45.58 -4.83
C SER A 126 5.50 46.27 -3.91
N VAL A 127 6.00 46.73 -2.77
CA VAL A 127 5.29 47.52 -1.77
C VAL A 127 6.07 48.81 -1.56
N HIS A 128 5.45 49.95 -1.84
CA HIS A 128 6.11 51.25 -1.83
C HIS A 128 5.35 52.20 -0.89
N ALA A 129 6.02 52.70 0.15
CA ALA A 129 5.46 53.62 1.14
C ALA A 129 6.08 55.01 0.99
N THR A 130 5.25 56.06 1.08
CA THR A 130 5.65 57.46 0.86
C THR A 130 5.06 58.39 1.93
N HIS A 131 5.89 59.22 2.54
CA HIS A 131 5.47 60.21 3.54
C HIS A 131 6.38 61.44 3.51
N ALA A 132 5.82 62.60 3.14
CA ALA A 132 6.59 63.79 2.78
C ALA A 132 7.71 63.44 1.78
N ASP A 133 8.94 63.90 2.02
CA ASP A 133 10.10 63.64 1.13
C ASP A 133 10.76 62.25 1.36
N LYS A 134 10.19 61.39 2.23
CA LYS A 134 10.68 60.02 2.47
C LYS A 134 9.89 59.00 1.66
N ALA A 135 10.60 58.05 1.08
CA ALA A 135 10.04 56.90 0.37
C ALA A 135 10.81 55.62 0.74
N GLU A 136 10.07 54.52 0.88
CA GLU A 136 10.58 53.21 1.29
C GLU A 136 9.98 52.12 0.37
N GLU A 137 10.74 51.07 0.05
CA GLU A 137 10.26 50.00 -0.83
C GLU A 137 10.70 48.62 -0.32
N VAL A 138 9.79 47.64 -0.43
CA VAL A 138 10.05 46.21 -0.27
C VAL A 138 9.64 45.51 -1.56
N ILE A 139 10.53 44.71 -2.14
CA ILE A 139 10.26 43.89 -3.34
C ILE A 139 10.38 42.42 -2.95
N LEU A 140 9.32 41.66 -3.18
CA LEU A 140 9.28 40.20 -3.02
C LEU A 140 9.42 39.54 -4.39
N HIS A 141 10.34 38.59 -4.52
CA HIS A 141 10.75 37.95 -5.77
C HIS A 141 10.12 36.58 -5.97
N ASP A 142 10.06 36.11 -7.23
CA ASP A 142 9.52 34.78 -7.61
C ASP A 142 8.11 34.49 -7.06
N VAL A 143 7.28 35.53 -6.89
CA VAL A 143 5.90 35.39 -6.41
C VAL A 143 5.05 34.80 -7.54
N VAL A 144 4.36 33.71 -7.25
CA VAL A 144 3.48 32.98 -8.18
C VAL A 144 2.03 33.04 -7.69
N CYS A 145 1.06 32.66 -8.54
CA CYS A 145 -0.35 32.59 -8.15
C CYS A 145 -0.93 31.19 -8.38
N GLY A 146 -1.60 30.65 -7.37
CA GLY A 146 -2.00 29.25 -7.29
C GLY A 146 -2.95 28.97 -6.12
N ASP A 147 -3.08 27.72 -5.69
CA ASP A 147 -3.95 27.39 -4.54
C ASP A 147 -3.13 27.22 -3.25
N VAL A 148 -3.57 27.85 -2.17
CA VAL A 148 -2.89 27.89 -0.87
C VAL A 148 -3.63 27.04 0.15
N TRP A 149 -2.93 26.13 0.83
CA TRP A 149 -3.48 25.21 1.82
C TRP A 149 -2.82 25.37 3.19
N LEU A 150 -3.65 25.43 4.23
CA LEU A 150 -3.21 25.47 5.62
C LEU A 150 -3.11 24.04 6.16
N CYS A 151 -1.94 23.66 6.67
CA CYS A 151 -1.60 22.31 7.09
C CYS A 151 -1.30 22.28 8.60
N ALA A 152 -2.31 21.93 9.41
CA ALA A 152 -2.28 22.14 10.85
C ALA A 152 -2.61 20.89 11.69
N GLY A 153 -2.50 21.01 13.02
CA GLY A 153 -2.72 19.95 13.99
C GLY A 153 -1.47 19.69 14.82
N GLN A 154 -1.14 18.42 15.07
CA GLN A 154 -0.08 18.07 16.04
C GLN A 154 1.13 17.31 15.46
N SER A 155 1.84 16.56 16.32
CA SER A 155 3.07 15.81 16.02
C SER A 155 2.97 14.90 14.80
N ASN A 156 1.79 14.33 14.51
CA ASN A 156 1.58 13.52 13.30
C ASN A 156 1.42 14.35 12.00
N MET A 157 1.02 15.63 12.08
CA MET A 157 1.19 16.61 10.99
C MET A 157 2.65 17.09 10.90
N ARG A 158 3.27 17.44 12.03
CA ARG A 158 4.66 17.95 12.12
C ARG A 158 5.73 16.97 11.64
N TRP A 159 5.43 15.67 11.61
CA TRP A 159 6.37 14.59 11.27
C TRP A 159 7.08 14.83 9.94
N ARG A 160 8.41 14.94 9.97
CA ARG A 160 9.22 15.43 8.84
C ARG A 160 9.46 14.35 7.79
N VAL A 161 9.70 14.73 6.53
CA VAL A 161 10.02 13.78 5.45
C VAL A 161 11.19 12.88 5.82
N ASN A 162 12.27 13.44 6.39
CA ASN A 162 13.42 12.67 6.86
C ASN A 162 13.15 11.73 8.06
N GLN A 163 11.99 11.81 8.70
CA GLN A 163 11.52 10.91 9.76
C GLN A 163 10.55 9.84 9.24
N ALA A 164 10.06 9.94 8.00
CA ALA A 164 9.12 8.98 7.42
C ALA A 164 9.84 7.72 6.92
N THR A 165 9.20 6.55 7.07
CA THR A 165 9.73 5.26 6.60
C THR A 165 9.99 5.27 5.08
N GLU A 166 9.17 6.00 4.32
CA GLU A 166 9.32 6.18 2.87
C GLU A 166 10.00 7.51 2.47
N SER A 167 10.86 8.07 3.34
CA SER A 167 11.65 9.30 3.10
C SER A 167 12.28 9.37 1.69
N ALA A 168 12.94 8.30 1.24
CA ALA A 168 13.58 8.25 -0.08
C ALA A 168 12.58 8.29 -1.26
N GLU A 169 11.37 7.75 -1.09
CA GLU A 169 10.31 7.78 -2.11
C GLU A 169 9.64 9.16 -2.19
N LEU A 170 9.53 9.84 -1.05
CA LEU A 170 9.05 11.22 -0.95
C LEU A 170 10.05 12.22 -1.56
N LEU A 171 11.34 12.06 -1.27
CA LEU A 171 12.38 12.94 -1.79
C LEU A 171 12.63 12.76 -3.29
N GLU A 172 12.45 11.55 -3.84
CA GLU A 172 12.61 11.32 -5.28
C GLU A 172 11.63 12.18 -6.09
N GLY A 173 12.16 13.22 -6.75
CA GLY A 173 11.36 14.18 -7.51
C GLY A 173 10.66 15.22 -6.63
N ALA A 174 11.26 15.60 -5.50
CA ALA A 174 10.81 16.71 -4.67
C ALA A 174 11.15 18.11 -5.24
N ASP A 175 12.06 18.18 -6.22
CA ASP A 175 12.38 19.37 -7.01
C ASP A 175 11.18 19.76 -7.91
N LEU A 176 10.21 20.47 -7.31
CA LEU A 176 8.92 20.82 -7.90
C LEU A 176 8.77 22.34 -7.94
N PRO A 177 9.15 23.02 -9.03
CA PRO A 177 9.18 24.49 -9.11
C PRO A 177 7.80 25.16 -9.11
N ASN A 178 6.71 24.40 -9.01
CA ASN A 178 5.34 24.88 -8.73
C ASN A 178 4.87 24.64 -7.28
N LEU A 179 5.58 23.82 -6.49
CA LEU A 179 5.28 23.62 -5.07
C LEU A 179 6.08 24.63 -4.24
N ARG A 180 5.45 25.20 -3.20
CA ARG A 180 6.04 26.15 -2.26
C ARG A 180 5.70 25.77 -0.83
N LEU A 181 6.67 25.95 0.06
CA LEU A 181 6.64 25.47 1.43
C LEU A 181 6.90 26.64 2.39
N LEU A 182 5.95 26.97 3.26
CA LEU A 182 6.12 27.88 4.39
C LEU A 182 5.95 27.07 5.68
N ASP A 183 6.96 27.05 6.54
CA ASP A 183 6.92 26.36 7.85
C ASP A 183 6.92 27.40 8.97
N PHE A 184 5.94 27.32 9.88
CA PHE A 184 5.91 28.08 11.13
C PHE A 184 6.37 27.16 12.28
N GLU A 185 7.65 27.25 12.63
CA GLU A 185 8.23 26.52 13.76
C GLU A 185 7.94 27.24 15.09
N GLY A 186 7.17 26.62 15.98
CA GLY A 186 7.02 27.09 17.35
C GLY A 186 8.32 27.01 18.14
N ARG A 187 8.75 28.13 18.74
CA ARG A 187 10.04 28.29 19.45
C ARG A 187 10.14 27.47 20.74
N LEU A 188 9.02 27.05 21.33
CA LEU A 188 8.97 26.05 22.41
C LEU A 188 8.21 24.80 21.95
N TYR A 189 8.74 23.64 22.34
CA TYR A 189 8.15 22.34 22.07
C TYR A 189 7.90 21.60 23.39
N PRO A 190 6.68 21.07 23.66
CA PRO A 190 6.29 20.51 24.96
C PRO A 190 6.83 19.08 25.19
N ASN A 191 8.15 18.95 25.16
CA ASN A 191 8.87 17.76 25.63
C ASN A 191 8.93 17.70 27.17
N SER A 192 9.42 16.59 27.73
CA SER A 192 9.59 16.41 29.18
C SER A 192 10.84 17.14 29.69
N THR A 193 10.86 18.47 29.63
CA THR A 193 12.00 19.31 30.06
C THR A 193 11.49 20.67 30.54
N ALA A 194 12.09 21.21 31.61
CA ALA A 194 11.77 22.56 32.07
C ALA A 194 12.14 23.60 31.01
N TYR A 195 11.28 24.60 30.80
CA TYR A 195 11.55 25.73 29.94
C TYR A 195 12.45 26.76 30.64
N ASP A 196 13.23 27.50 29.86
CA ASP A 196 14.11 28.58 30.34
C ASP A 196 13.26 29.75 30.89
N PRO A 197 13.40 30.12 32.18
CA PRO A 197 12.63 31.22 32.78
C PRO A 197 12.87 32.58 32.13
N GLU A 198 14.05 32.86 31.56
CA GLU A 198 14.29 34.14 30.87
C GLU A 198 13.56 34.18 29.52
N PHE A 199 13.59 33.07 28.77
CA PHE A 199 12.82 32.94 27.54
C PHE A 199 11.30 33.10 27.79
N LEU A 200 10.79 32.58 28.91
CA LEU A 200 9.37 32.70 29.28
C LEU A 200 8.92 34.15 29.55
N LYS A 201 9.82 35.05 29.98
CA LYS A 201 9.49 36.47 30.20
C LYS A 201 9.28 37.23 28.88
N GLU A 202 9.98 36.83 27.82
CA GLU A 202 9.83 37.42 26.48
C GLU A 202 8.72 36.79 25.65
N LEU A 203 8.08 35.71 26.12
CA LEU A 203 7.17 34.91 25.32
C LEU A 203 5.77 35.54 25.20
N THR A 204 5.35 35.77 23.96
CA THR A 204 4.02 36.27 23.60
C THR A 204 3.44 35.45 22.46
N ALA A 205 2.12 35.50 22.25
CA ALA A 205 1.50 34.89 21.06
C ALA A 205 2.14 35.43 19.77
N ALA A 206 2.42 36.74 19.70
CA ALA A 206 3.00 37.42 18.55
C ALA A 206 4.45 36.99 18.20
N ASN A 207 5.18 36.37 19.12
CA ASN A 207 6.55 35.91 18.87
C ASN A 207 6.77 34.40 19.13
N TYR A 208 5.72 33.60 19.34
CA TYR A 208 5.84 32.16 19.60
C TYR A 208 6.33 31.37 18.39
N TYR A 209 5.83 31.69 17.19
CA TYR A 209 6.26 31.08 15.93
C TYR A 209 7.43 31.84 15.28
N ALA A 210 8.33 31.11 14.64
CA ALA A 210 9.36 31.63 13.74
C ALA A 210 9.26 30.96 12.37
N THR A 211 9.80 31.59 11.33
CA THR A 211 9.85 31.03 9.96
C THR A 211 11.07 31.54 9.21
N GLU A 212 11.56 30.77 8.24
CA GLU A 212 12.58 31.20 7.27
C GLU A 212 11.95 31.82 5.99
N GLY A 213 10.62 31.95 5.95
CA GLY A 213 9.86 32.43 4.79
C GLY A 213 9.43 31.30 3.84
N TRP A 214 8.90 31.66 2.68
CA TRP A 214 8.51 30.68 1.66
C TRP A 214 9.74 30.11 0.94
N LEU A 215 9.79 28.78 0.83
CA LEU A 215 10.82 28.05 0.10
C LEU A 215 10.25 27.40 -1.16
N ARG A 216 11.08 27.31 -2.20
CA ARG A 216 10.83 26.44 -3.35
C ARG A 216 10.99 24.99 -2.94
N SER A 217 10.08 24.11 -3.40
CA SER A 217 10.23 22.69 -3.15
C SER A 217 11.48 22.15 -3.86
N THR A 218 12.43 21.70 -3.06
CA THR A 218 13.64 20.97 -3.45
C THR A 218 13.83 19.76 -2.54
N GLU A 219 14.71 18.82 -2.89
CA GLU A 219 15.03 17.70 -1.99
C GLU A 219 15.40 18.17 -0.57
N GLU A 220 16.32 19.12 -0.40
CA GLU A 220 16.72 19.58 0.94
C GLU A 220 15.62 20.38 1.67
N ALA A 221 14.78 21.15 0.97
CA ALA A 221 13.67 21.86 1.62
C ALA A 221 12.54 20.90 2.05
N ALA A 222 12.20 19.93 1.21
CA ALA A 222 11.18 18.92 1.50
C ALA A 222 11.61 18.01 2.68
N LYS A 223 12.89 17.64 2.74
CA LYS A 223 13.51 16.77 3.77
C LYS A 223 13.22 17.18 5.21
N THR A 224 13.14 18.48 5.50
CA THR A 224 12.80 19.02 6.82
C THR A 224 11.33 19.47 6.94
N TYR A 225 10.55 19.46 5.87
CA TYR A 225 9.13 19.82 5.91
C TYR A 225 8.25 18.66 6.38
N SER A 226 6.99 18.96 6.73
CA SER A 226 5.96 17.96 7.07
C SER A 226 5.78 16.95 5.93
N ALA A 227 5.92 15.66 6.24
CA ALA A 227 5.76 14.56 5.28
C ALA A 227 4.32 14.42 4.77
N VAL A 228 3.33 14.69 5.64
CA VAL A 228 1.91 14.60 5.30
C VAL A 228 1.52 15.77 4.38
N ALA A 229 1.90 17.00 4.74
CA ALA A 229 1.66 18.18 3.93
C ALA A 229 2.42 18.12 2.60
N PHE A 230 3.69 17.72 2.61
CA PHE A 230 4.49 17.58 1.40
C PHE A 230 3.89 16.54 0.44
N ALA A 231 3.50 15.35 0.92
CA ALA A 231 2.87 14.34 0.07
C ALA A 231 1.54 14.84 -0.54
N PHE A 232 0.74 15.57 0.25
CA PHE A 232 -0.49 16.23 -0.20
C PHE A 232 -0.23 17.26 -1.32
N GLY A 233 0.65 18.23 -1.07
CA GLY A 233 0.96 19.30 -2.03
C GLY A 233 1.69 18.82 -3.27
N ARG A 234 2.59 17.83 -3.14
CA ARG A 234 3.21 17.11 -4.26
C ARG A 234 2.14 16.53 -5.19
N ARG A 235 1.14 15.84 -4.62
CA ARG A 235 0.09 15.23 -5.43
C ARG A 235 -0.80 16.27 -6.13
N LEU A 236 -1.24 17.31 -5.43
CA LEU A 236 -2.01 18.39 -6.05
C LEU A 236 -1.23 19.12 -7.15
N THR A 237 0.07 19.36 -6.96
CA THR A 237 0.93 20.04 -7.95
C THR A 237 1.02 19.22 -9.24
N LEU A 238 1.16 17.90 -9.13
CA LEU A 238 1.27 16.99 -10.27
C LEU A 238 -0.07 16.82 -11.01
N ASP A 239 -1.19 16.65 -10.29
CA ASP A 239 -2.49 16.39 -10.91
C ASP A 239 -3.13 17.66 -11.51
N LEU A 240 -2.96 18.82 -10.87
CA LEU A 240 -3.61 20.07 -11.29
C LEU A 240 -2.77 20.93 -12.23
N ASN A 241 -1.43 20.77 -12.23
CA ASN A 241 -0.48 21.62 -12.96
C ASN A 241 -0.66 23.14 -12.69
N VAL A 242 -1.01 23.48 -11.44
CA VAL A 242 -1.16 24.84 -10.89
C VAL A 242 -0.18 24.97 -9.72
N PRO A 243 0.38 26.16 -9.41
CA PRO A 243 1.21 26.31 -8.21
C PRO A 243 0.43 25.97 -6.93
N ILE A 244 1.08 25.27 -6.01
CA ILE A 244 0.51 24.92 -4.70
C ILE A 244 1.37 25.52 -3.61
N GLY A 245 0.75 26.35 -2.77
CA GLY A 245 1.36 26.87 -1.55
C GLY A 245 0.92 26.05 -0.35
N LEU A 246 1.86 25.54 0.45
CA LEU A 246 1.59 24.90 1.73
C LEU A 246 2.04 25.83 2.87
N VAL A 247 1.15 26.09 3.82
CA VAL A 247 1.45 26.80 5.07
C VAL A 247 1.33 25.82 6.22
N HIS A 248 2.45 25.40 6.80
CA HIS A 248 2.48 24.41 7.88
C HIS A 248 2.52 25.08 9.25
N ASN A 249 1.68 24.63 10.18
CA ASN A 249 1.57 25.13 11.54
C ASN A 249 1.13 24.00 12.50
N ALA A 250 2.08 23.28 13.10
CA ALA A 250 1.78 22.12 13.95
C ALA A 250 2.74 21.94 15.14
N ILE A 251 2.17 21.68 16.33
CA ILE A 251 2.90 21.51 17.60
C ILE A 251 2.54 20.17 18.26
N GLY A 252 3.54 19.44 18.76
CA GLY A 252 3.33 18.07 19.24
C GLY A 252 2.50 17.95 20.53
N GLY A 253 1.56 17.01 20.57
CA GLY A 253 0.83 16.62 21.78
C GLY A 253 -0.21 17.62 22.29
N VAL A 254 -0.60 18.60 21.48
CA VAL A 254 -1.55 19.65 21.90
C VAL A 254 -3.00 19.14 21.85
N PRO A 255 -3.87 19.57 22.76
CA PRO A 255 -5.32 19.36 22.61
C PRO A 255 -5.96 20.28 21.55
N VAL A 256 -7.16 19.94 21.07
CA VAL A 256 -7.89 20.73 20.04
C VAL A 256 -8.18 22.15 20.52
N GLU A 257 -8.42 22.28 21.82
CA GLU A 257 -8.73 23.51 22.55
C GLU A 257 -7.66 24.60 22.36
N SER A 258 -6.38 24.22 22.15
CA SER A 258 -5.28 25.16 21.89
C SER A 258 -5.40 25.89 20.55
N TYR A 259 -6.19 25.34 19.61
CA TYR A 259 -6.44 25.90 18.27
C TYR A 259 -7.88 26.44 18.10
N LEU A 260 -8.69 26.49 19.15
CA LEU A 260 -10.00 27.16 19.14
C LEU A 260 -9.86 28.68 19.32
N PRO A 261 -10.79 29.50 18.80
CA PRO A 261 -10.75 30.95 19.02
C PRO A 261 -11.08 31.34 20.47
N THR A 262 -10.50 32.44 20.96
CA THR A 262 -10.80 32.99 22.29
C THR A 262 -12.24 33.48 22.43
N ALA A 263 -12.86 33.94 21.34
CA ALA A 263 -14.27 34.35 21.28
C ALA A 263 -14.84 34.11 19.87
N GLY A 264 -16.16 33.93 19.78
CA GLY A 264 -16.92 33.65 18.55
C GLY A 264 -18.18 32.84 18.87
N GLU A 265 -19.20 32.89 18.03
CA GLU A 265 -20.42 32.06 18.19
C GLU A 265 -20.18 30.59 17.80
N SER A 266 -19.03 30.30 17.17
CA SER A 266 -18.63 28.97 16.67
C SER A 266 -18.21 27.95 17.74
N VAL A 267 -18.01 28.34 19.01
CA VAL A 267 -17.51 27.42 20.06
C VAL A 267 -18.62 26.98 21.00
N ASP A 268 -18.82 25.66 21.13
CA ASP A 268 -19.85 25.08 22.01
C ASP A 268 -19.67 25.51 23.48
N PRO A 269 -20.74 25.91 24.20
CA PRO A 269 -20.66 26.36 25.58
C PRO A 269 -19.99 25.39 26.57
N LYS A 270 -20.08 24.07 26.36
CA LYS A 270 -19.42 23.06 27.21
C LYS A 270 -17.92 22.98 26.97
N VAL A 271 -17.50 23.21 25.72
CA VAL A 271 -16.09 23.33 25.37
C VAL A 271 -15.55 24.64 25.97
N ARG A 272 -16.32 25.73 25.90
CA ARG A 272 -15.97 27.01 26.53
C ARG A 272 -15.78 26.90 28.04
N GLU A 273 -16.72 26.25 28.73
CA GLU A 273 -16.63 25.97 30.17
C GLU A 273 -15.26 25.38 30.55
N ILE A 274 -14.80 24.37 29.81
CA ILE A 274 -13.52 23.69 30.01
C ILE A 274 -12.33 24.55 29.60
N MET A 275 -12.44 25.36 28.55
CA MET A 275 -11.37 26.29 28.15
C MET A 275 -11.11 27.35 29.22
N ASP A 276 -12.16 27.81 29.91
CA ASP A 276 -12.07 28.82 30.97
C ASP A 276 -11.57 28.22 32.30
N SER A 277 -11.87 26.93 32.58
CA SER A 277 -11.49 26.20 33.81
C SER A 277 -10.24 25.31 33.69
N TRP A 278 -9.61 25.24 32.51
CA TRP A 278 -8.74 24.13 32.06
C TRP A 278 -7.65 23.64 33.01
N LEU A 279 -7.07 24.53 33.84
CA LEU A 279 -6.04 24.18 34.84
C LEU A 279 -6.55 23.31 36.00
N THR A 280 -7.87 23.22 36.15
CA THR A 280 -8.56 22.57 37.26
C THR A 280 -9.67 21.61 36.81
N ASP A 281 -9.88 21.48 35.50
CA ASP A 281 -11.00 20.70 34.97
C ASP A 281 -10.61 19.23 34.71
N GLU A 282 -11.30 18.30 35.36
CA GLU A 282 -11.06 16.86 35.21
C GLU A 282 -11.45 16.31 33.83
N ARG A 283 -12.11 17.12 32.98
CA ARG A 283 -12.37 16.83 31.56
C ARG A 283 -11.19 17.22 30.65
N TYR A 284 -10.24 18.03 31.13
CA TYR A 284 -9.04 18.36 30.37
C TYR A 284 -7.99 17.24 30.49
N PRO A 285 -7.23 16.88 29.43
CA PRO A 285 -6.30 15.75 29.49
C PRO A 285 -5.25 15.89 30.60
N ALA A 286 -5.35 15.06 31.64
CA ALA A 286 -4.52 15.18 32.85
C ALA A 286 -3.01 15.12 32.59
N TRP A 287 -2.59 14.36 31.56
CA TRP A 287 -1.19 14.29 31.14
C TRP A 287 -0.69 15.60 30.52
N CYS A 288 -1.55 16.39 29.88
CA CYS A 288 -1.23 17.74 29.41
C CYS A 288 -0.99 18.67 30.61
N LEU A 289 -1.80 18.58 31.66
CA LEU A 289 -1.60 19.35 32.90
C LEU A 289 -0.30 18.95 33.62
N GLN A 290 0.03 17.65 33.66
CA GLN A 290 1.33 17.18 34.13
C GLN A 290 2.47 17.81 33.31
N ARG A 291 2.41 17.76 31.97
CA ARG A 291 3.42 18.33 31.08
C ARG A 291 3.56 19.85 31.24
N VAL A 292 2.46 20.58 31.41
CA VAL A 292 2.48 22.02 31.71
C VAL A 292 3.26 22.28 33.01
N ASN A 293 3.04 21.48 34.05
CA ASN A 293 3.74 21.61 35.32
C ASN A 293 5.22 21.16 35.25
N GLU A 294 5.55 20.15 34.43
CA GLU A 294 6.94 19.77 34.10
C GLU A 294 7.66 20.92 33.39
N ASN A 295 7.06 21.49 32.34
CA ASN A 295 7.65 22.57 31.54
C ASN A 295 7.79 23.87 32.33
N LEU A 296 6.80 24.25 33.14
CA LEU A 296 6.84 25.47 33.95
C LEU A 296 7.47 25.27 35.34
N SER A 297 8.03 24.09 35.64
CA SER A 297 8.55 23.72 36.97
C SER A 297 9.59 24.69 37.55
N ALA A 298 10.40 25.33 36.71
CA ALA A 298 11.35 26.36 37.14
C ALA A 298 10.66 27.68 37.52
N TRP A 299 9.68 28.13 36.73
CA TRP A 299 8.89 29.33 37.04
C TRP A 299 7.96 29.13 38.25
N LEU A 300 7.45 27.91 38.45
CA LEU A 300 6.63 27.55 39.62
C LEU A 300 7.39 27.60 40.95
N GLN A 301 8.73 27.66 40.94
CA GLN A 301 9.56 27.84 42.13
C GLN A 301 9.81 29.31 42.48
N ASP A 302 9.77 30.22 41.50
CA ASP A 302 9.89 31.67 41.68
C ASP A 302 8.93 32.41 40.70
N PRO A 303 7.63 32.50 41.05
CA PRO A 303 6.58 32.95 40.14
C PRO A 303 6.63 34.47 39.91
N THR A 304 7.43 34.85 38.92
CA THR A 304 7.71 36.24 38.53
C THR A 304 6.63 36.81 37.61
N GLY A 305 5.45 37.08 38.18
CA GLY A 305 4.34 37.79 37.52
C GLY A 305 3.16 36.90 37.10
N ALA A 306 2.59 37.16 35.93
CA ALA A 306 1.51 36.34 35.36
C ALA A 306 2.04 34.96 34.92
N ARG A 307 1.18 33.93 34.91
CA ARG A 307 1.57 32.59 34.46
C ARG A 307 1.98 32.63 32.98
N PRO A 308 3.19 32.17 32.61
CA PRO A 308 3.65 32.16 31.22
C PRO A 308 2.74 31.32 30.31
N HIS A 309 2.62 31.75 29.05
CA HIS A 309 1.90 31.02 28.03
C HIS A 309 2.50 29.63 27.78
N HIS A 310 1.65 28.67 27.42
CA HIS A 310 2.06 27.29 27.12
C HIS A 310 1.34 26.78 25.86
N PRO A 311 1.97 25.93 25.01
CA PRO A 311 1.30 25.34 23.85
C PRO A 311 0.02 24.55 24.15
N PHE A 312 -0.17 24.05 25.38
CA PHE A 312 -1.39 23.38 25.85
C PHE A 312 -2.36 24.34 26.57
N GLN A 313 -2.13 25.64 26.54
CA GLN A 313 -3.15 26.62 26.94
C GLN A 313 -4.23 26.67 25.84
N PRO A 314 -5.53 26.66 26.20
CA PRO A 314 -6.60 26.91 25.26
C PRO A 314 -6.42 28.23 24.49
N SER A 315 -6.80 28.23 23.21
CA SER A 315 -6.66 29.34 22.24
C SER A 315 -5.25 29.85 21.92
N PHE A 316 -4.21 29.54 22.70
CA PHE A 316 -2.90 30.18 22.53
C PHE A 316 -2.26 29.94 21.15
N LEU A 317 -2.42 28.75 20.57
CA LEU A 317 -1.89 28.44 19.24
C LEU A 317 -2.78 28.99 18.11
N TYR A 318 -4.08 29.17 18.37
CA TYR A 318 -4.94 29.96 17.48
C TYR A 318 -4.49 31.42 17.42
N GLU A 319 -4.28 32.06 18.57
CA GLU A 319 -3.86 33.47 18.65
C GLU A 319 -2.46 33.69 18.08
N ALA A 320 -1.52 32.76 18.34
CA ALA A 320 -0.15 32.84 17.83
C ALA A 320 -0.01 32.50 16.33
N GLY A 321 -0.79 31.53 15.83
CA GLY A 321 -0.55 30.90 14.53
C GLY A 321 -1.65 31.08 13.49
N ILE A 322 -2.92 31.17 13.88
CA ILE A 322 -4.08 31.13 12.98
C ILE A 322 -4.70 32.52 12.81
N ALA A 323 -4.94 33.22 13.91
CA ALA A 323 -5.48 34.58 13.93
C ALA A 323 -4.64 35.63 13.15
N PRO A 324 -3.30 35.52 13.04
CA PRO A 324 -2.49 36.38 12.17
C PRO A 324 -2.67 36.05 10.67
N LEU A 325 -2.93 34.79 10.33
CA LEU A 325 -3.05 34.32 8.93
C LEU A 325 -4.42 34.58 8.31
N ARG A 326 -5.47 34.82 9.11
CA ARG A 326 -6.87 34.93 8.67
C ARG A 326 -7.18 35.96 7.55
N ARG A 327 -6.26 36.91 7.31
CA ARG A 327 -6.37 37.90 6.21
C ARG A 327 -5.76 37.43 4.89
N PHE A 328 -4.90 36.41 4.92
CA PHE A 328 -4.31 35.78 3.73
C PHE A 328 -5.31 34.76 3.16
N PRO A 329 -5.86 34.93 1.95
CA PRO A 329 -6.87 34.00 1.44
C PRO A 329 -6.28 32.60 1.23
N ILE A 330 -7.06 31.56 1.56
CA ILE A 330 -6.68 30.16 1.33
C ILE A 330 -7.77 29.40 0.56
N LYS A 331 -7.38 28.25 0.02
CA LYS A 331 -8.22 27.28 -0.68
C LYS A 331 -8.93 26.31 0.26
N GLY A 332 -8.30 25.95 1.37
CA GLY A 332 -8.80 24.98 2.34
C GLY A 332 -7.77 24.61 3.40
N VAL A 333 -8.16 23.71 4.29
CA VAL A 333 -7.37 23.26 5.46
C VAL A 333 -7.20 21.73 5.41
N ILE A 334 -6.01 21.25 5.78
CA ILE A 334 -5.77 19.85 6.14
C ILE A 334 -5.33 19.74 7.61
N TRP A 335 -5.86 18.74 8.32
CA TRP A 335 -5.76 18.63 9.78
C TRP A 335 -5.39 17.21 10.26
N TYR A 336 -4.41 17.07 11.15
CA TYR A 336 -4.04 15.76 11.72
C TYR A 336 -3.77 15.86 13.23
N GLN A 337 -4.82 15.61 14.02
CA GLN A 337 -4.80 15.61 15.48
C GLN A 337 -6.05 14.92 16.08
N GLY A 338 -5.87 14.32 17.24
CA GLY A 338 -6.93 13.86 18.17
C GLY A 338 -6.40 13.07 19.37
N GLU A 339 -5.16 12.56 19.30
CA GLU A 339 -4.58 11.60 20.25
C GLU A 339 -4.47 12.12 21.70
N SER A 340 -4.35 13.43 21.88
CA SER A 340 -4.34 14.13 23.18
C SER A 340 -5.71 14.18 23.83
N ASN A 341 -6.75 14.35 23.00
CA ASN A 341 -8.17 14.43 23.36
C ASN A 341 -8.82 13.03 23.48
N ALA A 342 -8.21 12.02 22.86
CA ALA A 342 -8.62 10.62 22.90
C ALA A 342 -8.12 9.87 24.16
N THR A 343 -7.97 10.58 25.28
CA THR A 343 -7.73 9.98 26.60
C THR A 343 -9.01 10.04 27.42
N ALA A 344 -9.44 8.93 28.01
CA ALA A 344 -10.63 8.88 28.86
C ALA A 344 -10.53 9.88 30.03
N THR A 345 -11.62 10.55 30.34
CA THR A 345 -11.73 11.51 31.46
C THR A 345 -12.56 10.94 32.60
N ALA A 346 -12.63 11.65 33.73
CA ALA A 346 -13.54 11.32 34.83
C ALA A 346 -15.04 11.30 34.43
N SER A 347 -15.40 11.93 33.30
CA SER A 347 -16.79 11.94 32.79
C SER A 347 -17.19 10.68 32.03
N GLY A 348 -16.22 9.86 31.61
CA GLY A 348 -16.43 8.57 30.97
C GLY A 348 -16.84 8.61 29.49
N PRO A 349 -16.77 7.46 28.79
CA PRO A 349 -16.52 7.45 27.34
C PRO A 349 -17.63 8.06 26.48
N ALA A 350 -18.89 8.03 26.94
CA ALA A 350 -20.01 8.64 26.22
C ALA A 350 -20.03 10.18 26.32
N ALA A 351 -19.62 10.73 27.47
CA ALA A 351 -19.46 12.17 27.66
C ALA A 351 -18.23 12.66 26.90
N ASP A 352 -17.11 11.95 27.02
CA ASP A 352 -15.85 12.23 26.31
C ASP A 352 -16.06 12.26 24.79
N LYS A 353 -16.83 11.30 24.23
CA LYS A 353 -17.19 11.32 22.80
C LYS A 353 -17.96 12.58 22.42
N ALA A 354 -19.00 12.93 23.18
CA ALA A 354 -19.86 14.08 22.89
C ALA A 354 -19.12 15.41 23.00
N LEU A 355 -18.25 15.56 24.01
CA LEU A 355 -17.39 16.73 24.19
C LEU A 355 -16.40 16.88 23.04
N ASN A 356 -15.66 15.82 22.71
CA ASN A 356 -14.67 15.84 21.64
C ASN A 356 -15.31 16.11 20.27
N LYS A 357 -16.53 15.62 20.02
CA LYS A 357 -17.31 15.96 18.82
C LYS A 357 -17.62 17.46 18.77
N ALA A 358 -18.08 18.04 19.87
CA ALA A 358 -18.36 19.47 19.97
C ALA A 358 -17.09 20.33 19.78
N ALA A 359 -15.95 19.93 20.34
CA ALA A 359 -14.67 20.62 20.16
C ALA A 359 -14.18 20.57 18.69
N PHE A 360 -14.31 19.42 18.03
CA PHE A 360 -13.89 19.25 16.63
C PHE A 360 -14.80 20.02 15.65
N ILE A 361 -16.11 20.06 15.92
CA ILE A 361 -17.07 20.93 15.20
C ILE A 361 -16.74 22.41 15.43
N SER A 362 -16.44 22.80 16.68
CA SER A 362 -16.03 24.17 17.04
C SER A 362 -14.77 24.61 16.30
N LEU A 363 -13.81 23.71 16.10
CA LEU A 363 -12.58 23.97 15.33
C LEU A 363 -12.89 24.29 13.87
N ILE A 364 -13.70 23.44 13.21
CA ILE A 364 -14.06 23.60 11.79
C ILE A 364 -14.82 24.92 11.58
N HIS A 365 -15.78 25.24 12.46
CA HIS A 365 -16.53 26.49 12.36
C HIS A 365 -15.69 27.72 12.73
N GLY A 366 -14.80 27.64 13.73
CA GLY A 366 -13.90 28.74 14.09
C GLY A 366 -12.93 29.11 12.97
N PHE A 367 -12.41 28.12 12.23
CA PHE A 367 -11.58 28.39 11.03
C PHE A 367 -12.42 28.98 9.88
N ARG A 368 -13.66 28.51 9.68
CA ARG A 368 -14.59 29.08 8.68
C ARG A 368 -14.99 30.53 9.00
N GLU A 369 -15.21 30.84 10.28
CA GLU A 369 -15.46 32.19 10.80
C GLU A 369 -14.22 33.09 10.61
N ALA A 370 -13.02 32.61 10.94
CA ALA A 370 -11.78 33.36 10.81
C ALA A 370 -11.53 33.88 9.39
N TRP A 371 -11.76 33.04 8.38
CA TRP A 371 -11.62 33.37 6.96
C TRP A 371 -12.88 33.95 6.30
N ASN A 372 -13.99 34.08 7.04
CA ASN A 372 -15.30 34.48 6.52
C ASN A 372 -15.74 33.65 5.29
N ASP A 373 -15.49 32.34 5.34
CA ASP A 373 -15.75 31.38 4.26
C ASP A 373 -16.44 30.15 4.87
N SER A 374 -17.78 30.18 4.97
CA SER A 374 -18.57 29.08 5.53
C SER A 374 -18.52 27.79 4.72
N GLY A 375 -18.06 27.87 3.46
CA GLY A 375 -17.83 26.73 2.57
C GLY A 375 -16.40 26.19 2.60
N LEU A 376 -15.49 26.76 3.40
CA LEU A 376 -14.06 26.42 3.38
C LEU A 376 -13.84 24.90 3.53
N PRO A 377 -13.18 24.24 2.57
CA PRO A 377 -12.84 22.82 2.64
C PRO A 377 -11.96 22.51 3.85
N PHE A 378 -12.34 21.50 4.64
CA PHE A 378 -11.61 21.11 5.84
C PHE A 378 -11.48 19.58 5.91
N TYR A 379 -10.32 19.05 5.49
CA TYR A 379 -10.07 17.62 5.46
C TYR A 379 -9.20 17.18 6.65
N PHE A 380 -9.56 16.09 7.30
CA PHE A 380 -8.87 15.64 8.51
C PHE A 380 -8.51 14.16 8.49
N VAL A 381 -7.68 13.71 9.42
CA VAL A 381 -7.17 12.33 9.48
C VAL A 381 -7.77 11.58 10.66
N GLN A 382 -8.24 10.34 10.43
CA GLN A 382 -8.69 9.44 11.48
C GLN A 382 -7.52 9.02 12.39
N LEU A 383 -7.77 8.74 13.67
CA LEU A 383 -6.74 8.13 14.53
C LEU A 383 -6.40 6.69 14.08
N PRO A 384 -5.10 6.35 13.97
CA PRO A 384 -4.63 5.03 13.51
C PRO A 384 -4.83 3.95 14.59
N GLY A 385 -4.55 2.69 14.25
CA GLY A 385 -4.46 1.60 15.24
C GLY A 385 -3.38 1.87 16.30
N LEU A 386 -3.73 1.63 17.58
CA LEU A 386 -2.89 1.77 18.77
C LEU A 386 -3.58 1.06 19.94
N ASP A 387 -2.84 0.41 20.84
CA ASP A 387 -3.39 -0.32 22.00
C ASP A 387 -3.86 0.65 23.11
N ARG A 388 -4.94 1.40 22.83
CA ARG A 388 -5.66 2.37 23.68
C ARG A 388 -7.13 2.48 23.25
N GLU A 389 -8.00 2.84 24.20
CA GLU A 389 -9.47 2.94 24.06
C GLU A 389 -9.96 4.03 23.06
N TRP A 390 -9.63 3.88 21.79
CA TRP A 390 -9.91 4.82 20.71
C TRP A 390 -11.12 4.52 19.79
N PRO A 391 -11.85 3.38 19.85
CA PRO A 391 -13.01 3.15 18.96
C PRO A 391 -14.06 4.27 18.94
N LEU A 392 -14.42 4.83 20.11
CA LEU A 392 -15.38 5.94 20.18
C LEU A 392 -14.83 7.26 19.62
N PHE A 393 -13.51 7.47 19.64
CA PHE A 393 -12.88 8.62 19.01
C PHE A 393 -12.90 8.48 17.48
N ARG A 394 -12.52 7.31 16.97
CA ARG A 394 -12.63 7.00 15.53
C ARG A 394 -14.07 7.06 15.03
N GLU A 395 -15.05 6.72 15.88
CA GLU A 395 -16.48 6.86 15.60
C GLU A 395 -16.91 8.33 15.49
N MET A 396 -16.55 9.22 16.43
CA MET A 396 -16.95 10.63 16.31
C MET A 396 -16.24 11.35 15.16
N GLN A 397 -15.00 10.96 14.83
CA GLN A 397 -14.33 11.46 13.63
C GLN A 397 -15.07 11.06 12.35
N ALA A 398 -15.64 9.85 12.28
CA ALA A 398 -16.50 9.45 11.16
C ALA A 398 -17.81 10.25 11.12
N GLU A 399 -18.49 10.41 12.26
CA GLU A 399 -19.73 11.20 12.36
C GLU A 399 -19.53 12.66 11.93
N VAL A 400 -18.43 13.31 12.30
CA VAL A 400 -18.15 14.70 11.87
C VAL A 400 -17.94 14.80 10.35
N ALA A 401 -17.35 13.79 9.72
CA ALA A 401 -17.16 13.76 8.26
C ALA A 401 -18.48 13.53 7.49
N GLU A 402 -19.47 12.92 8.13
CA GLU A 402 -20.83 12.72 7.59
C GLU A 402 -21.74 13.94 7.84
N GLU A 403 -21.70 14.50 9.05
CA GLU A 403 -22.61 15.55 9.52
C GLU A 403 -22.20 16.97 9.08
N VAL A 404 -20.91 17.25 8.84
CA VAL A 404 -20.42 18.62 8.53
C VAL A 404 -20.08 18.78 7.05
N PRO A 405 -20.88 19.55 6.27
CA PRO A 405 -20.64 19.75 4.84
C PRO A 405 -19.28 20.39 4.52
N GLY A 406 -18.70 20.02 3.37
CA GLY A 406 -17.39 20.51 2.92
C GLY A 406 -16.21 19.96 3.72
N THR A 407 -16.38 18.82 4.40
CA THR A 407 -15.31 18.12 5.13
C THR A 407 -15.01 16.75 4.52
N GLY A 408 -14.11 15.99 5.13
CA GLY A 408 -13.85 14.59 4.76
C GLY A 408 -12.68 14.00 5.54
N MET A 409 -12.77 12.70 5.83
CA MET A 409 -11.82 12.00 6.70
C MET A 409 -10.90 11.05 5.93
N ALA A 410 -9.58 11.27 6.00
CA ALA A 410 -8.57 10.33 5.57
C ALA A 410 -8.45 9.19 6.60
N VAL A 411 -9.00 8.03 6.27
CA VAL A 411 -8.86 6.78 7.05
C VAL A 411 -7.36 6.44 7.20
N SER A 412 -6.93 6.08 8.41
CA SER A 412 -5.53 5.72 8.71
C SER A 412 -5.37 4.42 9.53
N ILE A 413 -6.47 3.70 9.77
CA ILE A 413 -6.53 2.51 10.64
C ILE A 413 -5.49 1.43 10.26
N ASP A 414 -5.27 1.24 8.96
CA ASP A 414 -4.32 0.30 8.34
C ASP A 414 -2.83 0.69 8.47
N LEU A 415 -2.53 1.85 9.07
CA LEU A 415 -1.19 2.37 9.29
C LEU A 415 -0.78 2.35 10.78
N GLY A 416 -1.59 1.72 11.63
CA GLY A 416 -1.39 1.64 13.08
C GLY A 416 -0.13 0.89 13.53
N HIS A 417 0.14 0.99 14.83
CA HIS A 417 1.16 0.19 15.51
C HIS A 417 0.81 0.09 17.00
N PRO A 418 0.74 -1.11 17.61
CA PRO A 418 0.13 -1.31 18.92
C PRO A 418 0.76 -0.45 20.02
N THR A 419 2.08 -0.23 19.95
CA THR A 419 2.83 0.52 20.97
C THR A 419 3.33 1.90 20.51
N ASN A 420 2.99 2.37 19.30
CA ASN A 420 3.55 3.62 18.77
C ASN A 420 2.50 4.52 18.11
N VAL A 421 2.19 5.63 18.81
CA VAL A 421 1.28 6.72 18.37
C VAL A 421 1.73 7.45 17.09
N HIS A 422 2.95 7.21 16.61
CA HIS A 422 3.47 7.78 15.37
C HIS A 422 3.71 6.71 14.30
N PRO A 423 2.68 6.38 13.48
CA PRO A 423 2.86 5.64 12.24
C PRO A 423 4.04 6.14 11.42
N GLY A 424 5.03 5.29 11.15
CA GLY A 424 6.22 5.67 10.38
C GLY A 424 5.91 6.03 8.92
N ARG A 425 4.78 5.53 8.41
CA ARG A 425 4.29 5.79 7.05
C ARG A 425 3.38 7.01 7.03
N LYS A 426 3.82 8.07 6.35
CA LYS A 426 3.12 9.37 6.23
C LYS A 426 2.64 9.66 4.81
N ALA A 427 3.33 9.17 3.78
CA ALA A 427 2.96 9.40 2.39
C ALA A 427 1.52 8.95 2.06
N PRO A 428 1.03 7.77 2.53
CA PRO A 428 -0.34 7.35 2.26
C PRO A 428 -1.41 8.27 2.87
N VAL A 429 -1.11 8.95 3.99
CA VAL A 429 -2.03 9.89 4.63
C VAL A 429 -2.17 11.17 3.80
N GLY A 430 -1.05 11.74 3.34
CA GLY A 430 -1.07 12.93 2.49
C GLY A 430 -1.72 12.67 1.12
N GLU A 431 -1.49 11.49 0.53
CA GLU A 431 -2.17 11.02 -0.68
C GLU A 431 -3.70 10.87 -0.47
N ARG A 432 -4.14 10.32 0.67
CA ARG A 432 -5.58 10.21 1.01
C ARG A 432 -6.23 11.59 1.18
N LEU A 433 -5.57 12.52 1.88
CA LEU A 433 -6.01 13.92 1.96
C LEU A 433 -6.06 14.60 0.58
N ALA A 434 -5.08 14.32 -0.29
CA ALA A 434 -5.05 14.90 -1.64
C ALA A 434 -6.21 14.38 -2.49
N ARG A 435 -6.59 13.10 -2.38
CA ARG A 435 -7.77 12.56 -3.05
C ARG A 435 -9.08 13.18 -2.55
N LEU A 436 -9.20 13.46 -1.25
CA LEU A 436 -10.35 14.18 -0.69
C LEU A 436 -10.45 15.60 -1.24
N ALA A 437 -9.34 16.34 -1.34
CA ALA A 437 -9.31 17.65 -1.98
C ALA A 437 -9.59 17.58 -3.49
N LEU A 438 -8.98 16.64 -4.23
CA LEU A 438 -9.23 16.42 -5.66
C LEU A 438 -10.72 16.19 -5.95
N ALA A 439 -11.37 15.26 -5.23
CA ALA A 439 -12.79 14.99 -5.41
C ALA A 439 -13.69 16.13 -4.89
N GLY A 440 -13.47 16.61 -3.66
CA GLY A 440 -14.39 17.52 -2.96
C GLY A 440 -14.17 19.01 -3.21
N THR A 441 -12.94 19.45 -3.54
CA THR A 441 -12.60 20.86 -3.83
C THR A 441 -12.39 21.14 -5.31
N TYR A 442 -11.94 20.15 -6.09
CA TYR A 442 -11.65 20.31 -7.53
C TYR A 442 -12.59 19.51 -8.45
N SER A 443 -13.55 18.76 -7.90
CA SER A 443 -14.48 17.89 -8.64
C SER A 443 -13.80 16.91 -9.61
N ALA A 444 -12.55 16.52 -9.29
CA ALA A 444 -11.78 15.58 -10.09
C ALA A 444 -12.25 14.13 -9.86
N ASP A 445 -12.21 13.35 -10.93
CA ASP A 445 -12.80 12.00 -10.98
C ASP A 445 -11.85 10.94 -10.37
N VAL A 446 -11.77 10.93 -9.04
CA VAL A 446 -10.87 10.06 -8.26
C VAL A 446 -11.57 9.47 -7.03
N THR A 447 -11.33 8.19 -6.78
CA THR A 447 -11.79 7.50 -5.56
C THR A 447 -11.10 8.11 -4.33
N SER A 448 -11.87 8.75 -3.45
CA SER A 448 -11.35 9.53 -2.31
C SER A 448 -11.50 8.86 -0.94
N THR A 449 -12.45 7.94 -0.79
CA THR A 449 -12.68 7.16 0.44
C THR A 449 -12.73 5.65 0.18
N GLY A 450 -12.56 4.87 1.24
CA GLY A 450 -12.75 3.42 1.23
C GLY A 450 -14.20 3.00 1.50
N PRO A 451 -14.48 1.69 1.62
CA PRO A 451 -15.83 1.19 1.87
C PRO A 451 -16.48 1.81 3.12
N THR A 452 -17.65 2.41 2.96
CA THR A 452 -18.45 3.05 4.02
C THR A 452 -19.79 2.33 4.12
N VAL A 453 -20.30 2.06 5.32
CA VAL A 453 -21.56 1.29 5.47
C VAL A 453 -22.76 2.12 5.02
N ARG A 454 -23.51 1.56 4.08
CA ARG A 454 -24.83 2.07 3.63
C ARG A 454 -25.96 1.49 4.46
N GLU A 455 -25.92 0.19 4.74
CA GLU A 455 -27.03 -0.54 5.34
C GLU A 455 -26.57 -1.82 6.05
N VAL A 456 -27.31 -2.23 7.10
CA VAL A 456 -27.05 -3.47 7.86
C VAL A 456 -28.35 -4.27 7.96
N GLN A 457 -28.41 -5.40 7.25
CA GLN A 457 -29.61 -6.24 7.09
C GLN A 457 -29.46 -7.58 7.83
N PRO A 458 -30.18 -7.82 8.95
CA PRO A 458 -30.23 -9.13 9.58
C PRO A 458 -30.87 -10.20 8.67
N GLN A 459 -30.18 -11.31 8.46
CA GLN A 459 -30.56 -12.41 7.57
C GLN A 459 -30.51 -13.76 8.31
N GLY A 460 -31.36 -13.90 9.32
CA GLY A 460 -31.57 -15.13 10.08
C GLY A 460 -30.39 -15.50 10.98
N ARG A 461 -29.40 -16.19 10.42
CA ARG A 461 -28.14 -16.59 11.10
C ARG A 461 -26.93 -15.73 10.71
N ARG A 462 -27.07 -14.88 9.70
CA ARG A 462 -26.04 -13.95 9.22
C ARG A 462 -26.58 -12.52 9.26
N VAL A 463 -25.71 -11.54 9.03
CA VAL A 463 -26.07 -10.16 8.70
C VAL A 463 -25.38 -9.80 7.39
N ARG A 464 -26.09 -9.13 6.48
CA ARG A 464 -25.50 -8.52 5.28
C ARG A 464 -25.21 -7.05 5.58
N VAL A 465 -23.94 -6.66 5.53
CA VAL A 465 -23.51 -5.26 5.60
C VAL A 465 -23.27 -4.81 4.17
N LEU A 466 -24.03 -3.82 3.68
CA LEU A 466 -23.85 -3.24 2.35
C LEU A 466 -23.00 -1.97 2.45
N PHE A 467 -22.08 -1.78 1.50
CA PHE A 467 -21.13 -0.68 1.51
C PHE A 467 -21.25 0.19 0.26
N ASP A 468 -21.20 1.51 0.46
CA ASP A 468 -20.85 2.46 -0.59
C ASP A 468 -19.32 2.54 -0.75
N HIS A 469 -18.87 3.08 -1.89
CA HIS A 469 -17.44 3.11 -2.29
C HIS A 469 -16.75 1.72 -2.36
N ALA A 470 -17.54 0.65 -2.45
CA ALA A 470 -17.12 -0.75 -2.45
C ALA A 470 -16.74 -1.32 -3.84
N VAL A 471 -16.42 -0.48 -4.82
CA VAL A 471 -15.99 -0.95 -6.16
C VAL A 471 -14.75 -1.81 -6.01
N GLY A 472 -14.84 -3.09 -6.41
CA GLY A 472 -13.77 -4.07 -6.25
C GLY A 472 -13.38 -4.38 -4.80
N LEU A 473 -14.36 -4.41 -3.90
CA LEU A 473 -14.22 -4.82 -2.49
C LEU A 473 -13.43 -6.15 -2.38
N ARG A 474 -12.33 -6.12 -1.61
CA ARG A 474 -11.40 -7.25 -1.44
C ARG A 474 -10.66 -7.16 -0.10
N THR A 475 -9.91 -8.19 0.26
CA THR A 475 -8.88 -8.06 1.29
C THR A 475 -7.55 -7.58 0.70
N SER A 476 -6.82 -6.75 1.44
CA SER A 476 -5.54 -6.13 1.02
C SER A 476 -4.40 -7.12 0.85
N ASP A 477 -4.52 -8.29 1.49
CA ASP A 477 -3.53 -9.37 1.57
C ASP A 477 -4.01 -10.70 0.96
N SER A 478 -5.26 -10.77 0.49
CA SER A 478 -5.95 -12.00 0.04
C SER A 478 -6.18 -13.07 1.12
N GLU A 479 -5.98 -12.75 2.39
CA GLU A 479 -6.40 -13.61 3.50
C GLU A 479 -7.90 -13.42 3.78
N PRO A 480 -8.53 -14.26 4.63
CA PRO A 480 -9.91 -14.04 5.10
C PRO A 480 -10.09 -12.66 5.76
N ILE A 481 -11.31 -12.12 5.71
CA ILE A 481 -11.63 -10.84 6.33
C ILE A 481 -11.52 -10.96 7.86
N ARG A 482 -10.90 -9.96 8.50
CA ARG A 482 -10.69 -9.86 9.94
C ARG A 482 -11.61 -8.83 10.60
N GLU A 483 -11.52 -8.72 11.92
CA GLU A 483 -12.07 -7.60 12.71
C GLU A 483 -13.60 -7.38 12.62
N PHE A 484 -14.37 -8.41 12.27
CA PHE A 484 -15.83 -8.41 12.39
C PHE A 484 -16.30 -9.09 13.68
N GLU A 485 -17.26 -8.48 14.36
CA GLU A 485 -17.97 -9.05 15.51
C GLU A 485 -19.49 -8.89 15.35
N VAL A 486 -20.27 -9.79 15.94
CA VAL A 486 -21.74 -9.70 15.99
C VAL A 486 -22.29 -10.01 17.37
N ALA A 487 -23.45 -9.46 17.69
CA ALA A 487 -24.20 -9.73 18.92
C ALA A 487 -25.67 -10.00 18.59
N GLY A 488 -26.35 -10.80 19.41
CA GLY A 488 -27.81 -10.93 19.41
C GLY A 488 -28.47 -9.97 20.42
N GLU A 489 -29.69 -10.30 20.85
CA GLU A 489 -30.45 -9.54 21.86
C GLU A 489 -29.72 -9.46 23.21
N GLU A 490 -28.80 -10.38 23.50
CA GLU A 490 -27.95 -10.40 24.68
C GLU A 490 -26.87 -9.30 24.72
N GLN A 491 -26.66 -8.57 23.62
CA GLN A 491 -25.68 -7.48 23.46
C GLN A 491 -24.19 -7.87 23.64
N VAL A 492 -23.89 -9.16 23.86
CA VAL A 492 -22.53 -9.67 23.98
C VAL A 492 -21.93 -9.93 22.59
N PHE A 493 -21.01 -9.08 22.16
CA PHE A 493 -20.30 -9.26 20.90
C PHE A 493 -19.41 -10.51 20.92
N ARG A 494 -19.44 -11.24 19.79
CA ARG A 494 -18.62 -12.42 19.52
C ARG A 494 -17.90 -12.25 18.19
N PRO A 495 -16.64 -12.71 18.06
CA PRO A 495 -15.95 -12.78 16.78
C PRO A 495 -16.80 -13.48 15.72
N ALA A 496 -16.78 -12.93 14.52
CA ALA A 496 -17.59 -13.36 13.39
C ALA A 496 -16.74 -13.66 12.16
N TRP A 497 -17.18 -14.63 11.37
CA TRP A 497 -16.66 -14.89 10.04
C TRP A 497 -17.36 -13.99 9.03
N ALA A 498 -16.58 -13.42 8.13
CA ALA A 498 -17.02 -12.43 7.17
C ALA A 498 -16.56 -12.81 5.75
N THR A 499 -17.48 -12.81 4.79
CA THR A 499 -17.25 -13.18 3.38
C THR A 499 -17.78 -12.10 2.46
N ILE A 500 -17.02 -11.73 1.43
CA ILE A 500 -17.41 -10.70 0.45
C ILE A 500 -18.44 -11.28 -0.53
N ASP A 501 -19.50 -10.53 -0.78
CA ASP A 501 -20.55 -10.84 -1.76
C ASP A 501 -21.00 -9.55 -2.49
N GLY A 502 -20.29 -9.21 -3.58
CA GLY A 502 -20.55 -7.99 -4.36
C GLY A 502 -20.09 -6.72 -3.64
N ASP A 503 -21.02 -5.78 -3.45
CA ASP A 503 -20.85 -4.54 -2.68
C ASP A 503 -21.00 -4.76 -1.15
N ALA A 504 -21.18 -6.01 -0.72
CA ALA A 504 -21.54 -6.34 0.65
C ALA A 504 -20.59 -7.36 1.30
N VAL A 505 -20.69 -7.46 2.62
CA VAL A 505 -20.06 -8.50 3.43
C VAL A 505 -21.15 -9.27 4.19
N LEU A 506 -21.12 -10.60 4.07
CA LEU A 506 -21.96 -11.51 4.84
C LEU A 506 -21.21 -11.92 6.11
N VAL A 507 -21.73 -11.50 7.27
CA VAL A 507 -21.11 -11.65 8.58
C VAL A 507 -21.91 -12.64 9.44
N SER A 508 -21.26 -13.58 10.12
CA SER A 508 -21.94 -14.55 11.00
C SER A 508 -21.04 -15.17 12.06
N SER A 509 -21.60 -15.61 13.18
CA SER A 509 -20.88 -16.33 14.24
C SER A 509 -21.60 -17.64 14.57
N PRO A 510 -20.90 -18.76 14.86
CA PRO A 510 -21.54 -20.01 15.24
C PRO A 510 -22.31 -19.89 16.56
N ASP A 511 -21.82 -19.06 17.49
CA ASP A 511 -22.37 -18.89 18.83
C ASP A 511 -23.58 -17.93 18.87
N VAL A 512 -23.61 -16.93 17.99
CA VAL A 512 -24.75 -16.00 17.86
C VAL A 512 -25.78 -16.57 16.86
N LYS A 513 -26.95 -16.96 17.37
CA LYS A 513 -27.99 -17.63 16.55
C LYS A 513 -28.82 -16.67 15.70
N GLN A 514 -29.02 -15.45 16.19
CA GLN A 514 -29.83 -14.39 15.57
C GLN A 514 -29.10 -13.06 15.78
N PRO A 515 -28.08 -12.75 14.96
CA PRO A 515 -27.33 -11.51 15.10
C PRO A 515 -28.19 -10.30 14.74
N SER A 516 -28.28 -9.35 15.65
CA SER A 516 -29.02 -8.08 15.53
C SER A 516 -28.10 -6.86 15.41
N ALA A 517 -26.84 -6.97 15.84
CA ALA A 517 -25.83 -5.93 15.70
C ALA A 517 -24.51 -6.46 15.11
N VAL A 518 -23.77 -5.57 14.43
CA VAL A 518 -22.48 -5.83 13.79
C VAL A 518 -21.49 -4.72 14.16
N ARG A 519 -20.23 -5.09 14.36
CA ARG A 519 -19.08 -4.19 14.51
C ARG A 519 -17.99 -4.57 13.51
N TYR A 520 -17.26 -3.57 13.02
CA TYR A 520 -16.05 -3.75 12.21
C TYR A 520 -14.93 -2.83 12.72
N ALA A 521 -13.74 -3.39 12.96
CA ALA A 521 -12.55 -2.67 13.40
C ALA A 521 -12.77 -1.81 14.66
N PHE A 522 -13.78 -2.16 15.46
CA PHE A 522 -14.26 -1.40 16.62
C PHE A 522 -13.49 -1.80 17.90
N ARG A 523 -12.17 -1.85 17.77
CA ARG A 523 -11.19 -2.30 18.78
C ARG A 523 -9.99 -1.36 18.76
N ASP A 524 -9.14 -1.47 19.77
CA ASP A 524 -8.06 -0.51 20.04
C ASP A 524 -7.00 -0.55 18.91
N ASP A 525 -6.32 -1.67 18.73
CA ASP A 525 -5.44 -1.94 17.57
C ASP A 525 -6.01 -3.10 16.70
N PRO A 526 -6.89 -2.81 15.72
CA PRO A 526 -7.55 -3.83 14.90
C PRO A 526 -6.71 -4.23 13.67
N ASP A 527 -6.55 -5.54 13.43
CA ASP A 527 -5.83 -6.08 12.27
C ASP A 527 -6.67 -6.01 10.98
N THR A 528 -6.87 -4.79 10.46
CA THR A 528 -7.78 -4.54 9.33
C THR A 528 -7.21 -4.91 7.97
N ASN A 529 -7.96 -5.68 7.16
CA ASN A 529 -7.60 -5.97 5.77
C ASN A 529 -8.68 -5.64 4.72
N LEU A 530 -9.87 -5.15 5.08
CA LEU A 530 -10.94 -4.86 4.11
C LEU A 530 -10.69 -3.54 3.35
N VAL A 531 -10.61 -3.59 2.02
CA VAL A 531 -10.30 -2.45 1.14
C VAL A 531 -11.12 -2.47 -0.16
N ASN A 532 -11.22 -1.33 -0.85
CA ASN A 532 -11.74 -1.27 -2.22
C ASN A 532 -10.63 -1.42 -3.30
N ALA A 533 -11.00 -1.28 -4.58
CA ALA A 533 -10.10 -1.41 -5.71
C ALA A 533 -8.89 -0.47 -5.69
N ASP A 534 -9.01 0.71 -5.07
CA ASP A 534 -7.94 1.70 -4.89
C ASP A 534 -7.01 1.42 -3.70
N LEU A 535 -7.26 0.35 -2.93
CA LEU A 535 -6.60 0.05 -1.65
C LEU A 535 -6.85 1.12 -0.57
N LEU A 536 -8.06 1.70 -0.57
CA LEU A 536 -8.55 2.54 0.52
C LEU A 536 -9.28 1.68 1.56
N PRO A 537 -9.01 1.81 2.87
CA PRO A 537 -9.54 0.91 3.90
C PRO A 537 -11.01 1.20 4.22
N ALA A 538 -11.75 0.15 4.57
CA ALA A 538 -13.11 0.30 5.08
C ALA A 538 -13.13 1.08 6.39
N ILE A 539 -14.13 1.96 6.56
CA ILE A 539 -14.24 2.79 7.76
C ILE A 539 -14.67 1.91 8.96
N PRO A 540 -13.97 1.94 10.11
CA PRO A 540 -14.42 1.30 11.35
C PRO A 540 -15.84 1.77 11.75
N PHE A 541 -16.72 0.84 12.11
CA PHE A 541 -18.13 1.15 12.39
C PHE A 541 -18.77 0.22 13.42
N ARG A 542 -19.93 0.64 13.93
CA ARG A 542 -20.90 -0.23 14.61
C ARG A 542 -22.34 0.08 14.19
N SER A 543 -23.17 -0.95 14.12
CA SER A 543 -24.60 -0.82 13.85
C SER A 543 -25.43 -0.61 15.12
N ASP A 544 -24.86 -0.85 16.31
CA ASP A 544 -25.53 -0.60 17.58
C ASP A 544 -25.42 0.87 18.04
N ARG A 545 -26.24 1.21 19.03
CA ARG A 545 -26.17 2.47 19.80
C ARG A 545 -26.14 2.17 21.31
N TRP A 546 -25.59 1.02 21.68
CA TRP A 546 -25.55 0.56 23.07
C TRP A 546 -24.41 1.23 23.85
N ALA A 547 -24.51 1.20 25.18
CA ALA A 547 -23.42 1.62 26.04
C ALA A 547 -22.23 0.65 25.92
N ILE A 548 -21.01 1.16 26.06
CA ILE A 548 -19.80 0.35 26.13
C ILE A 548 -19.41 0.25 27.61
N SER A 549 -19.53 -0.95 28.17
CA SER A 549 -18.90 -1.29 29.45
C SER A 549 -17.40 -1.52 29.25
N PRO A 550 -16.56 -1.29 30.26
CA PRO A 550 -15.18 -1.81 30.28
C PRO A 550 -15.18 -3.32 30.03
N ALA A 551 -14.18 -3.81 29.28
CA ALA A 551 -14.22 -5.16 28.70
C ALA A 551 -14.22 -6.28 29.75
N GLU A 552 -15.12 -7.27 29.58
CA GLU A 552 -15.07 -8.51 30.36
C GLU A 552 -13.92 -9.43 29.90
N PRO A 553 -13.15 -10.03 30.84
CA PRO A 553 -12.16 -11.05 30.50
C PRO A 553 -12.79 -12.30 29.86
N GLN A 554 -12.18 -12.81 28.79
CA GLN A 554 -12.63 -14.05 28.13
C GLN A 554 -12.22 -15.30 28.93
N ALA A 555 -13.12 -15.79 29.79
CA ALA A 555 -12.89 -16.94 30.65
C ALA A 555 -12.66 -18.27 29.88
N GLY A 556 -11.80 -19.15 30.42
CA GLY A 556 -11.60 -20.52 29.95
C GLY A 556 -10.38 -20.75 29.06
N ARG A 557 -9.39 -19.83 29.11
CA ARG A 557 -8.16 -19.87 28.32
C ARG A 557 -6.96 -19.63 29.24
N THR A 558 -5.85 -20.31 28.99
CA THR A 558 -4.58 -19.97 29.64
C THR A 558 -3.49 -19.74 28.61
N SER A 559 -3.07 -18.47 28.51
CA SER A 559 -1.87 -18.00 27.79
C SER A 559 -0.72 -17.66 28.75
N PHE A 560 -0.71 -18.25 29.96
CA PHE A 560 0.36 -18.19 30.96
C PHE A 560 0.78 -16.81 31.53
N GLU A 561 0.32 -15.67 30.99
CA GLU A 561 0.69 -14.29 31.42
C GLU A 561 0.64 -14.01 32.95
N ASN A 562 -0.24 -14.70 33.68
CA ASN A 562 -0.42 -14.54 35.13
C ASN A 562 0.46 -15.49 35.97
N ALA A 563 1.44 -16.16 35.36
CA ALA A 563 2.39 -17.05 36.04
C ALA A 563 3.74 -16.35 36.28
N GLU A 564 4.54 -16.91 37.20
CA GLU A 564 5.92 -16.47 37.43
C GLU A 564 6.87 -17.13 36.42
N VAL A 565 7.72 -16.32 35.78
CA VAL A 565 8.73 -16.77 34.81
C VAL A 565 9.86 -17.51 35.56
N GLY A 566 10.07 -18.80 35.22
CA GLY A 566 11.03 -19.67 35.89
C GLY A 566 10.62 -21.14 35.93
N GLU A 567 11.44 -22.00 36.52
CA GLU A 567 11.08 -23.40 36.81
C GLU A 567 9.97 -23.48 37.87
N PHE A 568 9.01 -24.39 37.67
CA PHE A 568 7.98 -24.69 38.66
C PHE A 568 7.86 -26.18 38.92
N ARG A 569 7.42 -26.55 40.14
CA ARG A 569 7.00 -27.91 40.49
C ARG A 569 5.48 -28.07 40.57
N ASP A 570 4.79 -26.97 40.83
CA ASP A 570 3.34 -26.87 40.93
C ASP A 570 2.92 -25.50 40.38
N LEU A 571 1.92 -25.47 39.49
CA LEU A 571 1.37 -24.23 38.94
C LEU A 571 -0.15 -24.36 38.78
N LYS A 572 -0.90 -23.40 39.34
CA LYS A 572 -2.36 -23.34 39.30
C LYS A 572 -2.81 -22.39 38.20
N LEU A 573 -3.69 -22.88 37.32
CA LEU A 573 -4.21 -22.19 36.14
C LEU A 573 -5.75 -22.25 36.12
N GLU A 574 -6.41 -21.54 35.20
CA GLU A 574 -7.87 -21.68 35.01
C GLU A 574 -8.24 -23.13 34.61
N VAL A 575 -7.42 -23.73 33.74
CA VAL A 575 -7.65 -25.07 33.17
C VAL A 575 -7.33 -26.23 34.10
N GLY A 576 -6.74 -25.97 35.28
CA GLY A 576 -6.37 -26.99 36.25
C GLY A 576 -5.04 -26.73 36.94
N ARG A 577 -4.39 -27.79 37.40
CA ARG A 577 -3.10 -27.75 38.09
C ARG A 577 -2.04 -28.52 37.31
N LEU A 578 -0.92 -27.88 37.03
CA LEU A 578 0.27 -28.49 36.43
C LEU A 578 1.24 -28.92 37.53
N GLU A 579 1.71 -30.16 37.47
CA GLU A 579 2.69 -30.73 38.41
C GLU A 579 3.89 -31.31 37.64
N ALA A 580 5.11 -30.99 38.10
CA ALA A 580 6.38 -31.34 37.46
C ALA A 580 7.51 -31.60 38.48
N ALA A 581 8.56 -32.31 38.05
CA ALA A 581 9.82 -32.39 38.80
C ALA A 581 10.70 -31.16 38.50
N SER A 582 11.72 -30.89 39.33
CA SER A 582 12.76 -29.90 38.98
C SER A 582 13.46 -30.27 37.68
N GLY A 583 13.77 -29.27 36.86
CA GLY A 583 14.34 -29.43 35.53
C GLY A 583 13.41 -30.07 34.50
N HIS A 584 12.09 -30.15 34.75
CA HIS A 584 11.12 -30.68 33.78
C HIS A 584 10.29 -29.59 33.08
N ALA A 585 9.84 -28.55 33.78
CA ALA A 585 9.01 -27.50 33.19
C ALA A 585 9.31 -26.12 33.77
N ALA A 586 9.16 -25.11 32.92
CA ALA A 586 9.30 -23.70 33.25
C ALA A 586 8.26 -22.85 32.51
N ILE A 587 8.05 -21.62 32.95
CA ILE A 587 7.40 -20.56 32.16
C ILE A 587 8.50 -19.65 31.58
N THR A 588 8.35 -19.21 30.33
CA THR A 588 9.28 -18.26 29.69
C THR A 588 8.56 -17.15 28.93
N ASP A 589 9.15 -15.97 29.05
CA ASP A 589 8.89 -14.67 28.43
C ASP A 589 9.43 -14.50 26.99
N ARG A 590 10.19 -15.47 26.47
CA ARG A 590 10.95 -15.31 25.21
C ARG A 590 10.16 -15.60 23.94
N PHE A 591 9.05 -16.33 24.05
CA PHE A 591 8.17 -16.69 22.95
C PHE A 591 6.74 -16.91 23.49
N ALA A 592 5.74 -16.46 22.75
CA ALA A 592 4.32 -16.72 23.01
C ALA A 592 3.54 -16.82 21.69
N ARG A 593 2.34 -17.40 21.74
CA ARG A 593 1.36 -17.38 20.65
C ARG A 593 0.49 -16.13 20.73
N THR A 594 0.11 -15.73 21.94
CA THR A 594 -0.51 -14.43 22.25
C THR A 594 -0.09 -13.98 23.65
N GLY A 595 0.15 -12.69 23.84
CA GLY A 595 0.75 -12.18 25.07
C GLY A 595 2.27 -12.24 24.99
N THR A 596 2.93 -12.50 26.12
CA THR A 596 4.38 -12.48 26.31
C THR A 596 4.96 -13.79 26.83
N GLN A 597 4.15 -14.68 27.42
CA GLN A 597 4.61 -15.87 28.11
C GLN A 597 4.13 -17.18 27.46
N CYS A 598 4.86 -18.27 27.65
CA CYS A 598 4.38 -19.62 27.39
C CYS A 598 4.98 -20.67 28.34
N LEU A 599 4.41 -21.87 28.31
CA LEU A 599 4.90 -23.05 29.02
C LEU A 599 6.03 -23.72 28.21
N HIS A 600 7.17 -23.96 28.85
CA HIS A 600 8.30 -24.67 28.28
C HIS A 600 8.52 -26.00 29.01
N LEU A 601 8.19 -27.10 28.34
CA LEU A 601 8.59 -28.46 28.75
C LEU A 601 10.08 -28.63 28.38
N LEU A 602 10.95 -28.65 29.39
CA LEU A 602 12.40 -28.55 29.27
C LEU A 602 13.04 -29.76 28.54
N GLY A 603 14.30 -29.61 28.15
CA GLY A 603 15.07 -30.64 27.45
C GLY A 603 15.69 -31.69 28.38
N GLY A 604 15.97 -32.87 27.82
CA GLY A 604 16.54 -34.03 28.51
C GLY A 604 15.89 -35.34 28.07
N ASN A 605 16.25 -36.45 28.71
CA ASN A 605 15.49 -37.71 28.60
C ASN A 605 14.33 -37.71 29.62
N ASP A 606 13.22 -38.37 29.25
CA ASP A 606 12.03 -38.59 30.10
C ASP A 606 11.51 -37.36 30.86
N ARG A 607 11.49 -36.20 30.18
CA ARG A 607 10.92 -34.97 30.72
C ARG A 607 9.40 -35.05 30.69
N GLU A 608 8.78 -34.93 31.84
CA GLU A 608 7.32 -35.06 31.97
C GLU A 608 6.67 -34.03 32.89
N LEU A 609 5.43 -33.69 32.53
CA LEU A 609 4.57 -32.68 33.14
C LEU A 609 3.13 -33.21 33.16
N THR A 610 2.47 -33.17 34.31
CA THR A 610 1.09 -33.69 34.47
C THR A 610 0.10 -32.58 34.76
N LEU A 611 -0.93 -32.46 33.92
CA LEU A 611 -2.11 -31.62 34.12
C LEU A 611 -3.22 -32.41 34.82
N LYS A 612 -3.59 -31.98 36.02
CA LYS A 612 -4.81 -32.42 36.73
C LYS A 612 -5.92 -31.41 36.48
N HIS A 613 -6.93 -31.82 35.72
CA HIS A 613 -8.01 -30.94 35.29
C HIS A 613 -9.32 -31.20 36.03
N SER A 614 -10.09 -30.14 36.27
CA SER A 614 -11.41 -30.18 36.89
C SER A 614 -12.53 -30.45 35.89
N ASP A 615 -12.35 -30.06 34.62
CA ASP A 615 -13.38 -30.18 33.58
C ASP A 615 -13.58 -31.65 33.15
N ARG A 616 -14.62 -32.28 33.70
CA ARG A 616 -15.09 -33.63 33.35
C ARG A 616 -16.10 -33.66 32.19
N ALA A 617 -16.55 -32.50 31.72
CA ALA A 617 -17.57 -32.35 30.68
C ALA A 617 -16.93 -32.21 29.29
N SER A 618 -15.81 -31.51 29.21
CA SER A 618 -14.99 -31.44 28.00
C SER A 618 -14.42 -32.80 27.61
N ARG A 619 -14.16 -32.93 26.31
CA ARG A 619 -13.76 -34.18 25.64
C ARG A 619 -12.65 -33.97 24.63
N LEU A 620 -12.17 -32.74 24.50
CA LEU A 620 -11.05 -32.36 23.65
C LEU A 620 -10.10 -31.47 24.46
N LEU A 621 -8.80 -31.62 24.23
CA LEU A 621 -7.77 -30.68 24.68
C LEU A 621 -7.20 -29.95 23.47
N SER A 622 -7.08 -28.63 23.54
CA SER A 622 -6.47 -27.78 22.51
C SER A 622 -5.27 -27.01 23.09
N PHE A 623 -4.19 -26.91 22.31
CA PHE A 623 -3.03 -26.06 22.60
C PHE A 623 -2.22 -25.79 21.32
N TRP A 624 -1.44 -24.72 21.28
CA TRP A 624 -0.36 -24.53 20.30
C TRP A 624 0.96 -25.07 20.85
N ALA A 625 1.84 -25.57 19.98
CA ALA A 625 3.11 -26.18 20.34
C ALA A 625 4.24 -25.94 19.33
N GLU A 626 5.48 -25.95 19.82
CA GLU A 626 6.70 -25.84 18.99
C GLU A 626 7.83 -26.74 19.48
N ARG A 627 8.56 -27.34 18.54
CA ARG A 627 9.76 -28.13 18.80
C ARG A 627 10.95 -27.17 18.85
N TRP A 628 11.53 -26.93 20.02
CA TRP A 628 12.58 -25.91 20.22
C TRP A 628 13.99 -26.42 19.87
N THR A 629 14.11 -27.29 18.85
CA THR A 629 15.37 -27.90 18.39
C THR A 629 15.22 -28.50 16.99
N ARG A 630 16.26 -28.41 16.14
CA ARG A 630 16.34 -29.17 14.87
C ARG A 630 17.09 -30.50 15.00
N ASN A 631 17.69 -30.75 16.17
CA ASN A 631 18.55 -31.89 16.42
C ASN A 631 17.74 -33.05 17.00
N GLU A 632 18.15 -34.28 16.67
CA GLU A 632 17.65 -35.52 17.27
C GLU A 632 18.44 -35.88 18.56
N PRO A 633 17.88 -36.69 19.47
CA PRO A 633 16.53 -37.26 19.44
C PRO A 633 15.45 -36.21 19.67
N PHE A 634 14.27 -36.41 19.08
CA PHE A 634 13.05 -35.73 19.47
C PHE A 634 11.88 -36.72 19.53
N GLU A 635 11.32 -36.88 20.72
CA GLU A 635 10.06 -37.60 20.93
C GLU A 635 9.12 -36.72 21.74
N PHE A 636 7.86 -36.57 21.31
CA PHE A 636 6.81 -35.87 22.06
C PHE A 636 5.55 -36.72 22.15
N ARG A 637 5.04 -36.90 23.38
CA ARG A 637 3.85 -37.69 23.68
C ARG A 637 2.87 -36.88 24.52
N VAL A 638 1.59 -37.15 24.30
CA VAL A 638 0.56 -36.85 25.31
C VAL A 638 -0.14 -38.15 25.66
N GLU A 639 -0.20 -38.44 26.96
CA GLU A 639 -0.90 -39.57 27.54
C GLU A 639 -2.10 -39.06 28.36
N ALA A 640 -3.17 -39.84 28.45
CA ALA A 640 -4.32 -39.54 29.32
C ALA A 640 -4.57 -40.68 30.31
N ARG A 641 -4.91 -40.33 31.55
CA ARG A 641 -5.27 -41.29 32.60
C ARG A 641 -6.77 -41.39 32.76
N ALA A 642 -7.37 -42.41 32.19
CA ALA A 642 -8.80 -42.70 32.29
C ALA A 642 -9.05 -44.01 33.06
N ARG A 643 -10.02 -43.99 33.98
CA ARG A 643 -10.36 -45.15 34.84
C ARG A 643 -9.13 -45.75 35.55
N GLY A 644 -8.19 -44.88 35.95
CA GLY A 644 -6.95 -45.23 36.64
C GLY A 644 -5.76 -45.64 35.75
N LYS A 645 -5.98 -46.00 34.48
CA LYS A 645 -4.93 -46.43 33.54
C LYS A 645 -4.47 -45.30 32.63
N TRP A 646 -3.18 -45.22 32.37
CA TRP A 646 -2.58 -44.36 31.34
C TRP A 646 -2.70 -45.00 29.95
N SER A 647 -2.88 -44.16 28.92
CA SER A 647 -2.80 -44.52 27.51
C SER A 647 -2.26 -43.34 26.68
N GLU A 648 -1.37 -43.61 25.73
CA GLU A 648 -0.97 -42.62 24.71
C GLU A 648 -2.20 -42.16 23.90
N ILE A 649 -2.36 -40.84 23.77
CA ILE A 649 -3.42 -40.21 22.95
C ILE A 649 -2.84 -39.29 21.86
N TYR A 650 -1.53 -39.04 21.87
CA TYR A 650 -0.83 -38.27 20.84
C TYR A 650 0.63 -38.65 20.68
N ASN A 651 1.08 -38.69 19.43
CA ASN A 651 2.48 -38.76 19.03
C ASN A 651 2.79 -37.53 18.16
N GLY A 652 3.73 -36.70 18.61
CA GLY A 652 4.07 -35.43 17.97
C GLY A 652 5.31 -35.45 17.06
N ASP A 653 6.00 -36.58 16.95
CA ASP A 653 7.41 -36.65 16.49
C ASP A 653 7.62 -36.08 15.07
N LYS A 654 6.61 -36.22 14.22
CA LYS A 654 6.58 -35.75 12.82
C LYS A 654 5.60 -34.60 12.59
N VAL A 655 4.94 -34.11 13.64
CA VAL A 655 3.82 -33.15 13.57
C VAL A 655 4.19 -31.80 14.20
N ILE A 656 4.92 -31.81 15.31
CA ILE A 656 5.33 -30.58 15.98
C ILE A 656 6.50 -29.94 15.22
N ARG A 657 6.25 -28.75 14.68
CA ARG A 657 7.18 -28.00 13.83
C ARG A 657 8.16 -27.18 14.67
N VAL A 658 9.33 -26.90 14.09
CA VAL A 658 10.32 -25.94 14.62
C VAL A 658 9.98 -24.55 14.07
N GLY A 659 10.05 -23.51 14.89
CA GLY A 659 9.67 -22.16 14.48
C GLY A 659 10.25 -21.05 15.36
N ALA A 660 9.40 -20.06 15.65
CA ALA A 660 9.60 -18.98 16.62
C ALA A 660 8.26 -18.30 17.01
N ARG A 661 7.11 -18.95 16.78
CA ARG A 661 5.73 -18.37 16.92
C ARG A 661 4.66 -19.43 17.26
N LEU A 662 5.07 -20.53 17.89
CA LEU A 662 4.26 -21.70 18.22
C LEU A 662 3.46 -22.22 17.02
N LEU A 663 4.18 -22.76 16.03
CA LEU A 663 3.63 -23.05 14.69
C LEU A 663 2.71 -24.28 14.57
N SER A 664 2.44 -25.05 15.62
CA SER A 664 1.69 -26.32 15.53
C SER A 664 0.46 -26.29 16.42
N HIS A 665 -0.76 -26.19 15.86
CA HIS A 665 -1.99 -26.34 16.63
C HIS A 665 -2.29 -27.82 16.83
N VAL A 666 -2.59 -28.22 18.08
CA VAL A 666 -2.83 -29.60 18.48
C VAL A 666 -4.20 -29.70 19.14
N GLN A 667 -5.02 -30.65 18.67
CA GLN A 667 -6.34 -30.95 19.24
C GLN A 667 -6.49 -32.46 19.47
N LEU A 668 -6.75 -32.88 20.71
CA LEU A 668 -6.73 -34.29 21.15
C LEU A 668 -8.06 -34.72 21.76
N GLU A 669 -8.68 -35.82 21.32
CA GLU A 669 -9.85 -36.38 22.00
C GLU A 669 -9.45 -37.08 23.31
N LEU A 670 -10.17 -36.77 24.38
CA LEU A 670 -9.90 -37.26 25.73
C LEU A 670 -10.77 -38.49 26.04
N PRO A 671 -10.18 -39.63 26.45
CA PRO A 671 -10.93 -40.82 26.83
C PRO A 671 -11.96 -40.58 27.94
N VAL A 672 -13.03 -41.39 27.94
CA VAL A 672 -14.17 -41.18 28.84
C VAL A 672 -13.79 -41.45 30.30
N GLY A 673 -13.76 -40.38 31.10
CA GLY A 673 -13.36 -40.44 32.51
C GLY A 673 -11.86 -40.22 32.73
N THR A 674 -11.18 -39.51 31.82
CA THR A 674 -9.87 -38.90 32.10
C THR A 674 -9.92 -38.05 33.37
N SER A 675 -8.84 -38.08 34.15
CA SER A 675 -8.60 -37.21 35.32
C SER A 675 -7.26 -36.48 35.29
N GLU A 676 -6.29 -37.03 34.56
CA GLU A 676 -4.92 -36.52 34.47
C GLU A 676 -4.44 -36.65 33.02
N ILE A 677 -3.68 -35.69 32.54
CA ILE A 677 -3.09 -35.67 31.20
C ILE A 677 -1.59 -35.43 31.39
N ARG A 678 -0.75 -36.23 30.75
CA ARG A 678 0.71 -36.18 30.92
C ARG A 678 1.38 -35.90 29.59
N PHE A 679 2.07 -34.78 29.51
CA PHE A 679 2.97 -34.42 28.43
C PHE A 679 4.33 -35.06 28.71
N ARG A 680 4.94 -35.70 27.72
CA ARG A 680 6.31 -36.25 27.82
C ARG A 680 7.13 -35.81 26.62
N SER A 681 8.39 -35.47 26.87
CA SER A 681 9.37 -35.05 25.88
C SER A 681 10.69 -35.78 26.09
N ARG A 682 11.37 -36.09 24.99
CA ARG A 682 12.78 -36.45 24.96
C ARG A 682 13.48 -35.58 23.92
N SER A 683 14.41 -34.74 24.36
CA SER A 683 15.16 -33.83 23.49
C SER A 683 16.52 -33.45 24.10
N PRO A 684 17.45 -32.78 23.38
CA PRO A 684 18.70 -32.28 23.95
C PRO A 684 18.46 -31.32 25.13
N GLU A 685 19.33 -31.33 26.14
CA GLU A 685 19.07 -30.67 27.45
C GLU A 685 18.72 -29.17 27.34
N ASN A 686 19.43 -28.42 26.50
CA ASN A 686 19.16 -26.99 26.25
C ASN A 686 18.11 -26.76 25.15
N SER A 687 17.01 -27.51 25.18
CA SER A 687 15.89 -27.39 24.22
C SER A 687 14.55 -27.70 24.88
N GLY A 688 13.56 -28.22 24.14
CA GLY A 688 12.31 -28.71 24.70
C GLY A 688 11.13 -28.61 23.73
N VAL A 689 9.93 -28.59 24.31
CA VAL A 689 8.68 -28.26 23.62
C VAL A 689 8.07 -27.02 24.27
N LEU A 690 7.82 -25.98 23.48
CA LEU A 690 7.02 -24.83 23.90
C LEU A 690 5.54 -25.17 23.70
N ILE A 691 4.69 -24.76 24.64
CA ILE A 691 3.24 -24.99 24.67
C ILE A 691 2.54 -23.70 25.09
N ASP A 692 1.47 -23.32 24.38
CA ASP A 692 0.67 -22.13 24.70
C ASP A 692 -0.82 -22.35 24.39
N ASP A 693 -1.69 -21.45 24.84
CA ASP A 693 -3.14 -21.47 24.59
C ASP A 693 -3.83 -22.77 25.02
N LEU A 694 -3.40 -23.28 26.17
CA LEU A 694 -3.92 -24.51 26.74
C LEU A 694 -5.39 -24.30 27.16
N ARG A 695 -6.31 -25.06 26.56
CA ARG A 695 -7.75 -24.98 26.82
C ARG A 695 -8.46 -26.32 26.64
N PHE A 696 -9.55 -26.51 27.37
CA PHE A 696 -10.45 -27.65 27.22
C PHE A 696 -11.64 -27.29 26.33
N GLU A 697 -12.07 -28.22 25.48
CA GLU A 697 -13.24 -28.04 24.61
C GLU A 697 -14.20 -29.24 24.72
N VAL A 698 -15.50 -28.96 24.68
CA VAL A 698 -16.53 -30.01 24.61
C VAL A 698 -16.55 -30.58 23.20
N ALA A 699 -16.07 -31.83 23.03
CA ALA A 699 -16.11 -32.50 21.72
C ALA A 699 -17.56 -32.71 21.28
N ARG A 700 -17.98 -31.95 20.26
CA ARG A 700 -19.31 -32.00 19.68
C ARG A 700 -19.32 -32.96 18.47
N PRO A 701 -20.46 -33.59 18.13
CA PRO A 701 -20.64 -34.29 16.86
C PRO A 701 -20.33 -33.35 15.69
N MET A 702 -19.65 -33.86 14.65
CA MET A 702 -19.27 -33.06 13.50
C MET A 702 -20.50 -32.42 12.85
N GLN A 703 -20.46 -31.10 12.73
CA GLN A 703 -21.50 -30.27 12.15
C GLN A 703 -20.88 -29.35 11.10
N VAL A 704 -21.51 -29.29 9.93
CA VAL A 704 -21.21 -28.25 8.94
C VAL A 704 -21.78 -26.94 9.46
N LEU A 705 -20.92 -25.93 9.55
CA LEU A 705 -21.26 -24.58 10.01
C LEU A 705 -21.55 -23.66 8.83
N ASP A 706 -20.76 -23.79 7.77
CA ASP A 706 -20.92 -23.06 6.51
C ASP A 706 -20.67 -24.00 5.33
N CYS A 707 -21.33 -23.73 4.20
CA CYS A 707 -20.93 -24.24 2.91
C CYS A 707 -21.25 -23.19 1.86
N SER A 708 -20.25 -22.80 1.09
CA SER A 708 -20.29 -21.58 0.27
C SER A 708 -19.45 -21.73 -0.99
N HIS A 709 -19.86 -21.04 -2.05
CA HIS A 709 -19.04 -20.82 -3.23
C HIS A 709 -18.02 -19.71 -2.95
N ALA A 710 -16.74 -19.99 -3.17
CA ALA A 710 -15.70 -18.97 -3.21
C ALA A 710 -15.48 -18.52 -4.66
N SER A 711 -15.66 -17.22 -4.89
CA SER A 711 -15.51 -16.58 -6.20
C SER A 711 -14.05 -16.19 -6.48
N TRP A 712 -13.64 -16.24 -7.75
CA TRP A 712 -12.40 -15.64 -8.26
C TRP A 712 -12.56 -15.28 -9.74
N THR A 713 -11.60 -14.52 -10.27
CA THR A 713 -11.52 -14.20 -11.70
C THR A 713 -10.29 -14.88 -12.31
N ALA A 714 -10.50 -15.84 -13.19
CA ALA A 714 -9.44 -16.44 -14.01
C ALA A 714 -10.06 -17.10 -15.26
N PRO A 715 -9.47 -16.95 -16.45
CA PRO A 715 -10.10 -17.44 -17.67
C PRO A 715 -10.13 -18.96 -17.76
N ALA A 716 -11.21 -19.47 -18.34
CA ALA A 716 -11.28 -20.84 -18.82
C ALA A 716 -10.63 -20.91 -20.21
N LEU A 717 -9.56 -21.70 -20.31
CA LEU A 717 -8.66 -21.72 -21.46
C LEU A 717 -8.96 -22.90 -22.39
N LEU A 718 -9.21 -22.58 -23.66
CA LEU A 718 -9.12 -23.53 -24.76
C LEU A 718 -7.70 -24.13 -24.80
N GLY A 719 -7.60 -25.43 -25.05
CA GLY A 719 -6.34 -26.19 -24.97
C GLY A 719 -6.03 -26.79 -23.58
N ARG A 720 -6.88 -26.59 -22.57
CA ARG A 720 -6.80 -27.29 -21.28
C ARG A 720 -7.85 -28.39 -21.17
N SER A 721 -7.49 -29.52 -20.57
CA SER A 721 -8.47 -30.48 -20.05
C SER A 721 -9.28 -29.87 -18.90
N ASP A 722 -8.64 -29.07 -18.04
CA ASP A 722 -9.20 -28.65 -16.75
C ASP A 722 -9.10 -27.15 -16.54
N ASN A 723 -10.27 -26.53 -16.40
CA ASN A 723 -10.44 -25.13 -16.04
C ASN A 723 -11.33 -25.06 -14.80
N PRO A 724 -10.76 -24.94 -13.58
CA PRO A 724 -11.52 -24.64 -12.39
C PRO A 724 -12.29 -23.32 -12.55
N VAL A 725 -13.62 -23.34 -12.38
CA VAL A 725 -14.49 -22.14 -12.50
C VAL A 725 -15.19 -21.75 -11.20
N THR A 726 -15.30 -22.67 -10.24
CA THR A 726 -15.98 -22.42 -8.95
C THR A 726 -15.44 -23.39 -7.90
N LYS A 727 -15.28 -22.89 -6.66
CA LYS A 727 -14.71 -23.61 -5.51
C LYS A 727 -15.80 -23.70 -4.45
N VAL A 728 -16.12 -24.91 -4.03
CA VAL A 728 -17.04 -25.15 -2.92
C VAL A 728 -16.20 -25.30 -1.66
N SER A 729 -16.34 -24.35 -0.75
CA SER A 729 -15.82 -24.43 0.62
C SER A 729 -16.87 -25.10 1.51
N ILE A 730 -16.43 -25.93 2.46
CA ILE A 730 -17.30 -26.49 3.48
C ILE A 730 -16.60 -26.44 4.84
N ALA A 731 -17.09 -25.55 5.72
CA ALA A 731 -16.56 -25.36 7.05
C ALA A 731 -17.27 -26.30 8.04
N THR A 732 -16.52 -27.10 8.79
CA THR A 732 -17.05 -28.02 9.80
C THR A 732 -16.40 -27.81 11.16
N SER A 733 -17.16 -28.12 12.21
CA SER A 733 -16.67 -28.12 13.60
C SER A 733 -17.13 -29.37 14.34
N GLY A 734 -16.37 -29.78 15.35
CA GLY A 734 -16.54 -31.04 16.06
C GLY A 734 -15.90 -32.21 15.31
N THR A 735 -15.18 -33.05 16.05
CA THR A 735 -14.42 -34.19 15.51
C THR A 735 -15.17 -35.52 15.63
N LEU A 736 -16.16 -35.62 16.51
CA LEU A 736 -16.86 -36.86 16.83
C LEU A 736 -17.81 -37.26 15.69
N LYS A 737 -17.72 -38.51 15.20
CA LYS A 737 -18.49 -39.05 14.05
C LYS A 737 -18.30 -38.18 12.78
N PRO A 738 -17.09 -38.14 12.20
CA PRO A 738 -16.79 -37.28 11.06
C PRO A 738 -17.70 -37.57 9.87
N LEU A 739 -18.06 -36.51 9.15
CA LEU A 739 -18.92 -36.55 7.99
C LEU A 739 -18.13 -36.88 6.73
N SER A 740 -18.83 -37.22 5.65
CA SER A 740 -18.24 -37.44 4.35
C SER A 740 -19.20 -37.00 3.27
N ILE A 741 -18.73 -36.32 2.22
CA ILE A 741 -19.53 -36.03 1.03
C ILE A 741 -19.64 -37.30 0.20
N LEU A 742 -20.89 -37.72 -0.05
CA LEU A 742 -21.24 -38.90 -0.86
C LEU A 742 -21.71 -38.52 -2.26
N LYS A 743 -22.33 -37.35 -2.42
CA LYS A 743 -22.75 -36.81 -3.73
C LYS A 743 -22.55 -35.31 -3.81
N CYS A 744 -22.24 -34.85 -5.02
CA CYS A 744 -22.18 -33.44 -5.42
C CYS A 744 -23.03 -33.29 -6.68
N THR A 745 -24.08 -32.47 -6.63
CA THR A 745 -24.86 -32.06 -7.81
C THR A 745 -24.33 -30.74 -8.31
N VAL A 746 -23.90 -30.71 -9.57
CA VAL A 746 -23.39 -29.54 -10.28
C VAL A 746 -24.42 -29.08 -11.30
N GLU A 747 -24.67 -27.78 -11.37
CA GLU A 747 -25.59 -27.14 -12.32
C GLU A 747 -24.89 -26.08 -13.15
N ILE A 748 -25.27 -25.99 -14.43
CA ILE A 748 -24.77 -25.01 -15.39
C ILE A 748 -25.88 -23.99 -15.67
N PRO A 749 -25.71 -22.70 -15.32
CA PRO A 749 -26.73 -21.67 -15.48
C PRO A 749 -27.26 -21.53 -16.92
N GLN A 750 -28.48 -21.04 -17.09
CA GLN A 750 -29.20 -21.11 -18.37
C GLN A 750 -28.56 -20.25 -19.47
N GLU A 751 -28.01 -19.10 -19.09
CA GLU A 751 -27.25 -18.18 -19.91
C GLU A 751 -25.93 -18.78 -20.43
N ILE A 752 -25.37 -19.78 -19.74
CA ILE A 752 -24.17 -20.49 -20.20
C ILE A 752 -24.55 -21.50 -21.28
N ARG A 753 -23.84 -21.47 -22.41
CA ARG A 753 -24.12 -22.31 -23.57
C ARG A 753 -23.46 -23.69 -23.43
N LEU A 754 -24.26 -24.73 -23.24
CA LEU A 754 -23.77 -26.10 -23.02
C LEU A 754 -22.82 -26.63 -24.11
N SER A 755 -23.00 -26.26 -25.39
CA SER A 755 -22.13 -26.73 -26.49
C SER A 755 -20.69 -26.24 -26.42
N ASP A 756 -20.42 -25.28 -25.54
CA ASP A 756 -19.11 -24.63 -25.42
C ASP A 756 -18.25 -25.37 -24.36
N ILE A 757 -18.84 -26.37 -23.68
CA ILE A 757 -18.23 -27.23 -22.64
C ILE A 757 -18.33 -28.70 -23.10
N SER A 758 -17.23 -29.45 -23.11
CA SER A 758 -17.22 -30.88 -23.45
C SER A 758 -17.50 -31.76 -22.21
N GLN A 759 -16.81 -31.49 -21.10
CA GLN A 759 -16.80 -32.34 -19.91
C GLN A 759 -16.73 -31.49 -18.63
N VAL A 760 -17.32 -32.04 -17.57
CA VAL A 760 -17.35 -31.45 -16.22
C VAL A 760 -16.76 -32.44 -15.22
N ARG A 761 -15.93 -31.95 -14.31
CA ARG A 761 -15.31 -32.71 -13.22
C ARG A 761 -15.52 -32.00 -11.89
N VAL A 762 -15.59 -32.79 -10.82
CA VAL A 762 -15.44 -32.31 -9.44
C VAL A 762 -14.11 -32.84 -8.94
N ILE A 763 -13.28 -31.98 -8.36
CA ILE A 763 -11.90 -32.30 -7.95
C ILE A 763 -11.74 -31.86 -6.49
N HIS A 764 -11.21 -32.72 -5.63
CA HIS A 764 -10.91 -32.37 -4.24
C HIS A 764 -9.59 -31.58 -4.15
N ALA A 765 -9.34 -30.84 -3.07
CA ALA A 765 -8.10 -30.09 -2.87
C ALA A 765 -6.81 -30.94 -2.87
N SER A 766 -6.91 -32.27 -2.70
CA SER A 766 -5.80 -33.22 -2.91
C SER A 766 -5.41 -33.43 -4.38
N GLY A 767 -6.19 -32.89 -5.34
CA GLY A 767 -6.06 -33.15 -6.77
C GLY A 767 -6.85 -34.37 -7.25
N GLU A 768 -7.49 -35.13 -6.35
CA GLU A 768 -8.24 -36.33 -6.68
C GLU A 768 -9.62 -36.02 -7.27
N VAL A 769 -10.01 -36.72 -8.34
CA VAL A 769 -11.32 -36.54 -8.99
C VAL A 769 -12.42 -37.19 -8.16
N PHE A 770 -13.42 -36.40 -7.74
CA PHE A 770 -14.57 -36.88 -6.98
C PHE A 770 -15.61 -37.54 -7.91
N GLY A 771 -15.55 -38.86 -8.00
CA GLY A 771 -16.43 -39.66 -8.85
C GLY A 771 -15.95 -39.73 -10.30
N LYS A 772 -16.87 -39.94 -11.24
CA LYS A 772 -16.56 -39.98 -12.68
C LYS A 772 -16.85 -38.63 -13.35
N PRO A 773 -15.97 -38.13 -14.23
CA PRO A 773 -16.29 -37.04 -15.15
C PRO A 773 -17.57 -37.29 -15.95
N GLN A 774 -18.31 -36.23 -16.28
CA GLN A 774 -19.58 -36.30 -17.00
C GLN A 774 -19.61 -35.29 -18.15
N ALA A 775 -20.30 -35.62 -19.25
CA ALA A 775 -20.55 -34.67 -20.34
C ALA A 775 -21.46 -33.52 -19.86
N ALA A 776 -21.31 -32.34 -20.44
CA ALA A 776 -22.02 -31.14 -20.00
C ALA A 776 -23.55 -31.26 -20.13
N ALA A 777 -24.26 -31.06 -19.01
CA ALA A 777 -25.72 -31.02 -18.94
C ALA A 777 -26.18 -29.97 -17.92
N ARG A 778 -27.46 -29.56 -17.94
CA ARG A 778 -27.97 -28.54 -17.01
C ARG A 778 -27.83 -28.90 -15.53
N SER A 779 -27.97 -30.18 -15.19
CA SER A 779 -27.72 -30.71 -13.85
C SER A 779 -27.05 -32.09 -13.96
N MET A 780 -26.00 -32.33 -13.18
CA MET A 780 -25.18 -33.55 -13.18
C MET A 780 -24.93 -33.96 -11.73
N THR A 781 -25.02 -35.24 -11.39
CA THR A 781 -24.77 -35.71 -10.02
C THR A 781 -23.58 -36.64 -9.95
N PHE A 782 -22.47 -36.14 -9.41
CA PHE A 782 -21.26 -36.87 -9.12
C PHE A 782 -21.45 -37.65 -7.81
N SER A 783 -20.98 -38.90 -7.76
CA SER A 783 -21.07 -39.77 -6.58
C SER A 783 -19.70 -40.35 -6.25
N GLY A 784 -19.37 -40.38 -4.96
CA GLY A 784 -18.06 -40.79 -4.43
C GLY A 784 -18.10 -40.92 -2.91
N LYS A 785 -16.94 -40.79 -2.24
CA LYS A 785 -16.84 -40.68 -0.78
C LYS A 785 -15.59 -39.89 -0.39
N GLN A 786 -15.73 -38.60 -0.13
CA GLN A 786 -14.66 -37.77 0.45
C GLN A 786 -14.93 -37.57 1.94
N ALA A 787 -14.00 -37.95 2.81
CA ALA A 787 -14.09 -37.66 4.24
C ALA A 787 -13.81 -36.17 4.51
N LEU A 788 -14.53 -35.58 5.47
CA LEU A 788 -14.31 -34.20 5.90
C LEU A 788 -13.45 -34.15 7.17
N GLN A 789 -12.67 -33.10 7.31
CA GLN A 789 -11.91 -32.77 8.52
C GLN A 789 -12.57 -31.61 9.27
N ALA A 790 -12.21 -31.42 10.54
CA ALA A 790 -12.59 -30.21 11.28
C ALA A 790 -11.76 -29.02 10.75
N GLY A 791 -12.39 -27.87 10.53
CA GLY A 791 -11.82 -26.79 9.72
C GLY A 791 -12.57 -26.62 8.40
N VAL A 792 -11.88 -26.24 7.32
CA VAL A 792 -12.49 -25.96 6.01
C VAL A 792 -11.93 -26.87 4.94
N ASP A 793 -12.77 -27.73 4.37
CA ASP A 793 -12.46 -28.53 3.18
C ASP A 793 -12.85 -27.79 1.89
N HIS A 794 -12.25 -28.20 0.77
CA HIS A 794 -12.37 -27.52 -0.51
C HIS A 794 -12.53 -28.49 -1.70
N PHE A 795 -13.45 -28.15 -2.61
CA PHE A 795 -13.64 -28.83 -3.90
C PHE A 795 -13.65 -27.81 -5.03
N LEU A 796 -13.16 -28.20 -6.20
CA LEU A 796 -13.18 -27.41 -7.43
C LEU A 796 -14.15 -28.06 -8.43
N ILE A 797 -14.97 -27.24 -9.08
CA ILE A 797 -15.72 -27.61 -10.28
C ILE A 797 -14.86 -27.18 -11.47
N SER A 798 -14.45 -28.17 -12.29
CA SER A 798 -13.57 -28.00 -13.43
C SER A 798 -14.32 -28.26 -14.74
N LEU A 799 -14.11 -27.40 -15.73
CA LEU A 799 -14.69 -27.49 -17.06
C LEU A 799 -13.62 -27.76 -18.12
N GLU A 800 -13.93 -28.67 -19.03
CA GLU A 800 -13.24 -28.81 -20.31
C GLU A 800 -14.07 -28.10 -21.40
N LEU A 801 -13.42 -27.33 -22.27
CA LEU A 801 -14.09 -26.53 -23.30
C LEU A 801 -14.08 -27.24 -24.66
N THR A 802 -15.12 -27.02 -25.47
CA THR A 802 -15.09 -27.48 -26.87
C THR A 802 -14.24 -26.53 -27.71
N ALA A 803 -13.51 -27.06 -28.70
CA ALA A 803 -12.59 -26.27 -29.54
C ALA A 803 -13.23 -25.12 -30.34
N ASN A 804 -14.58 -25.07 -30.40
CA ASN A 804 -15.36 -24.05 -31.11
C ASN A 804 -16.06 -23.05 -30.16
N ALA A 805 -15.74 -23.04 -28.86
CA ALA A 805 -16.27 -22.06 -27.92
C ALA A 805 -15.85 -20.62 -28.31
N SER A 806 -16.76 -19.66 -28.15
CA SER A 806 -16.51 -18.25 -28.52
C SER A 806 -15.79 -17.53 -27.38
N LEU A 807 -14.68 -16.85 -27.71
CA LEU A 807 -13.90 -16.04 -26.77
C LEU A 807 -14.72 -14.86 -26.19
N ASP A 808 -15.76 -14.47 -26.91
CA ASP A 808 -16.70 -13.40 -26.59
C ASP A 808 -17.79 -13.85 -25.57
N ARG A 809 -17.69 -15.08 -25.06
CA ARG A 809 -18.61 -15.66 -24.05
C ARG A 809 -17.91 -15.97 -22.73
N GLN A 810 -18.73 -16.40 -21.78
CA GLN A 810 -18.31 -16.87 -20.46
C GLN A 810 -18.81 -18.29 -20.20
N VAL A 811 -18.17 -18.98 -19.25
CA VAL A 811 -18.58 -20.28 -18.71
C VAL A 811 -18.68 -20.24 -17.19
N ALA A 812 -19.65 -20.97 -16.63
CA ALA A 812 -19.91 -21.03 -15.20
C ALA A 812 -20.56 -22.37 -14.83
N ALA A 813 -20.28 -22.90 -13.64
CA ALA A 813 -20.92 -24.09 -13.09
C ALA A 813 -20.80 -24.12 -11.56
N ALA A 814 -21.90 -24.29 -10.83
CA ALA A 814 -21.95 -24.27 -9.35
C ALA A 814 -22.41 -25.61 -8.78
N CYS A 815 -22.14 -25.87 -7.51
CA CYS A 815 -22.74 -26.98 -6.79
C CYS A 815 -24.09 -26.54 -6.22
N SER A 816 -25.19 -27.09 -6.74
CA SER A 816 -26.53 -26.80 -6.19
C SER A 816 -26.83 -27.61 -4.92
N LYS A 817 -26.15 -28.75 -4.73
CA LYS A 817 -26.46 -29.69 -3.64
C LYS A 817 -25.31 -30.67 -3.33
N LEU A 818 -24.85 -30.67 -2.09
CA LEU A 818 -24.06 -31.75 -1.49
C LEU A 818 -24.97 -32.73 -0.73
N THR A 819 -24.59 -34.01 -0.67
CA THR A 819 -25.23 -35.04 0.18
C THR A 819 -24.18 -35.72 1.06
N LEU A 820 -24.42 -35.79 2.37
CA LEU A 820 -23.46 -36.26 3.36
C LEU A 820 -23.72 -37.70 3.84
N SER A 821 -22.74 -38.29 4.51
CA SER A 821 -22.78 -39.64 5.11
C SER A 821 -23.91 -39.83 6.14
N ASN A 822 -24.30 -38.76 6.84
CA ASN A 822 -25.47 -38.75 7.74
C ASN A 822 -26.82 -38.56 7.00
N ARG A 823 -26.84 -38.67 5.67
CA ARG A 823 -27.97 -38.43 4.75
C ARG A 823 -28.53 -37.01 4.71
N LYS A 824 -27.98 -36.04 5.47
CA LYS A 824 -28.34 -34.63 5.30
C LYS A 824 -27.87 -34.13 3.93
N THR A 825 -28.63 -33.20 3.35
CA THR A 825 -28.27 -32.51 2.12
C THR A 825 -28.04 -31.03 2.41
N ILE A 826 -27.01 -30.45 1.82
CA ILE A 826 -26.63 -29.05 1.98
C ILE A 826 -26.67 -28.39 0.61
N ARG A 827 -27.20 -27.16 0.54
CA ARG A 827 -27.03 -26.27 -0.61
C ARG A 827 -25.90 -25.32 -0.23
N PRO A 828 -24.80 -25.23 -0.99
CA PRO A 828 -23.81 -24.19 -0.80
C PRO A 828 -24.42 -22.81 -1.12
N ASP A 829 -24.10 -21.81 -0.32
CA ASP A 829 -24.52 -20.43 -0.53
C ASP A 829 -23.68 -19.73 -1.62
N GLY A 830 -24.18 -18.63 -2.16
CA GLY A 830 -23.59 -17.93 -3.31
C GLY A 830 -23.82 -18.66 -4.64
N GLY A 831 -23.43 -18.02 -5.74
CA GLY A 831 -23.57 -18.55 -7.11
C GLY A 831 -22.24 -18.87 -7.80
N PRO A 832 -22.26 -19.40 -9.03
CA PRO A 832 -21.05 -19.58 -9.82
C PRO A 832 -20.55 -18.25 -10.37
N THR A 833 -19.24 -18.02 -10.31
CA THR A 833 -18.63 -16.88 -11.02
C THR A 833 -18.48 -17.23 -12.51
N ALA A 834 -18.96 -16.34 -13.38
CA ALA A 834 -18.82 -16.51 -14.84
C ALA A 834 -17.41 -16.13 -15.30
N GLN A 835 -16.63 -17.11 -15.73
CA GLN A 835 -15.26 -16.92 -16.21
C GLN A 835 -15.23 -16.61 -17.71
N ARG A 836 -14.41 -15.65 -18.15
CA ARG A 836 -14.19 -15.38 -19.58
C ARG A 836 -13.48 -16.56 -20.26
N ILE A 837 -13.79 -16.80 -21.54
CA ILE A 837 -13.07 -17.81 -22.34
C ILE A 837 -11.79 -17.21 -22.93
N GLY A 838 -10.68 -17.94 -22.86
CA GLY A 838 -9.39 -17.59 -23.45
C GLY A 838 -8.74 -18.76 -24.18
N VAL A 839 -7.50 -18.59 -24.61
CA VAL A 839 -6.69 -19.63 -25.25
C VAL A 839 -5.40 -19.83 -24.47
N ALA A 840 -5.07 -21.07 -24.11
CA ALA A 840 -3.72 -21.45 -23.70
C ALA A 840 -2.84 -21.54 -24.96
N LEU A 841 -2.34 -20.38 -25.42
CA LEU A 841 -1.58 -20.26 -26.67
C LEU A 841 -0.35 -21.17 -26.67
N ARG A 842 0.36 -21.22 -25.53
CA ARG A 842 1.51 -22.09 -25.27
C ARG A 842 1.37 -22.79 -23.93
N VAL A 843 1.49 -24.12 -23.94
CA VAL A 843 1.44 -24.98 -22.74
C VAL A 843 2.85 -25.48 -22.39
N ALA A 844 3.12 -25.71 -21.10
CA ALA A 844 4.45 -26.10 -20.64
C ALA A 844 4.85 -27.50 -21.13
N GLY A 845 6.02 -27.64 -21.75
CA GLY A 845 6.46 -28.90 -22.37
C GLY A 845 5.87 -29.18 -23.75
N GLN A 846 5.12 -28.23 -24.33
CA GLN A 846 4.72 -28.29 -25.73
C GLN A 846 5.92 -28.00 -26.65
N ASP A 847 5.99 -28.69 -27.78
CA ASP A 847 7.04 -28.56 -28.81
C ASP A 847 8.46 -28.65 -28.20
N ASP A 848 8.63 -29.61 -27.27
CA ASP A 848 9.82 -29.88 -26.43
C ASP A 848 10.37 -28.69 -25.62
N CYS A 849 9.61 -27.60 -25.52
CA CYS A 849 10.00 -26.38 -24.82
C CYS A 849 9.53 -26.37 -23.34
N HIS A 850 10.47 -26.33 -22.39
CA HIS A 850 10.16 -26.34 -20.96
C HIS A 850 9.32 -25.13 -20.52
N THR A 851 9.62 -23.91 -20.98
CA THR A 851 8.94 -22.67 -20.56
C THR A 851 8.77 -21.71 -21.73
N TYR A 852 7.57 -21.18 -21.93
CA TYR A 852 7.34 -20.03 -22.81
C TYR A 852 7.22 -18.74 -21.97
N ARG A 853 7.85 -17.64 -22.40
CA ARG A 853 7.93 -16.37 -21.66
C ARG A 853 7.97 -15.13 -22.55
N ILE A 854 7.92 -13.96 -21.93
CA ILE A 854 8.18 -12.64 -22.53
C ILE A 854 7.32 -12.35 -23.77
N PRO A 855 5.98 -12.23 -23.60
CA PRO A 855 5.06 -12.00 -24.71
C PRO A 855 5.24 -10.60 -25.34
N GLY A 856 5.48 -10.58 -26.65
CA GLY A 856 5.27 -9.42 -27.52
C GLY A 856 4.05 -9.64 -28.41
N PHE A 857 3.23 -8.60 -28.62
CA PHE A 857 1.94 -8.76 -29.30
C PHE A 857 1.54 -7.57 -30.18
N ALA A 858 1.26 -7.84 -31.46
CA ALA A 858 0.85 -6.82 -32.42
C ALA A 858 -0.21 -7.32 -33.41
N THR A 859 -0.94 -6.37 -33.97
CA THR A 859 -1.91 -6.57 -35.07
C THR A 859 -1.33 -5.93 -36.33
N THR A 860 -1.22 -6.66 -37.43
CA THR A 860 -0.65 -6.19 -38.69
C THR A 860 -1.55 -5.15 -39.37
N LYS A 861 -1.19 -4.72 -40.58
CA LYS A 861 -2.05 -3.87 -41.43
C LYS A 861 -3.23 -4.64 -42.04
N ALA A 862 -3.17 -5.99 -42.04
CA ALA A 862 -4.22 -6.87 -42.57
C ALA A 862 -5.18 -7.41 -41.49
N GLY A 863 -5.01 -7.02 -40.21
CA GLY A 863 -5.80 -7.55 -39.09
C GLY A 863 -5.28 -8.88 -38.51
N THR A 864 -4.19 -9.42 -39.05
CA THR A 864 -3.53 -10.62 -38.51
C THR A 864 -2.91 -10.30 -37.15
N LEU A 865 -3.05 -11.23 -36.19
CA LEU A 865 -2.42 -11.16 -34.89
C LEU A 865 -1.09 -11.91 -34.91
N ILE A 866 -0.03 -11.25 -34.45
CA ILE A 866 1.34 -11.77 -34.36
C ILE A 866 1.76 -11.73 -32.89
N ALA A 867 1.92 -12.92 -32.31
CA ALA A 867 2.41 -13.14 -30.95
C ALA A 867 3.85 -13.67 -31.02
N VAL A 868 4.80 -12.98 -30.40
CA VAL A 868 6.21 -13.40 -30.26
C VAL A 868 6.57 -13.64 -28.81
N TYR A 869 7.52 -14.53 -28.55
CA TYR A 869 7.88 -14.95 -27.19
C TYR A 869 9.21 -15.72 -27.17
N ASP A 870 9.79 -15.85 -25.98
CA ASP A 870 10.89 -16.78 -25.73
C ASP A 870 10.39 -18.24 -25.77
N ASN A 871 11.08 -19.09 -26.52
CA ASN A 871 11.06 -20.54 -26.38
C ASN A 871 12.23 -20.94 -25.48
N ARG A 872 12.01 -21.21 -24.19
CA ARG A 872 13.08 -21.60 -23.25
C ARG A 872 13.10 -23.12 -23.06
N TYR A 873 13.94 -23.80 -23.82
CA TYR A 873 13.93 -25.27 -23.91
C TYR A 873 14.38 -25.96 -22.62
N GLY A 874 15.49 -25.51 -22.02
CA GLY A 874 16.10 -26.21 -20.87
C GLY A 874 15.53 -25.86 -19.49
N SER A 875 14.94 -24.66 -19.29
CA SER A 875 14.43 -24.23 -17.97
C SER A 875 13.52 -23.00 -18.06
N SER A 876 13.12 -22.40 -16.94
CA SER A 876 12.48 -21.07 -16.91
C SER A 876 13.45 -19.89 -16.73
N GLY A 877 14.77 -20.13 -16.62
CA GLY A 877 15.77 -19.10 -16.43
C GLY A 877 15.84 -18.11 -17.59
N ASP A 878 16.29 -16.87 -17.33
CA ASP A 878 16.57 -15.86 -18.35
C ASP A 878 17.92 -16.13 -19.05
N LEU A 879 18.26 -15.36 -20.09
CA LEU A 879 19.56 -15.47 -20.77
C LEU A 879 20.72 -15.31 -19.75
N PRO A 880 21.85 -16.04 -19.91
CA PRO A 880 22.17 -16.93 -21.01
C PRO A 880 21.51 -18.31 -20.85
N GLY A 881 21.03 -18.86 -21.96
CA GLY A 881 20.40 -20.16 -21.98
C GLY A 881 20.27 -20.71 -23.39
N ASP A 882 19.60 -21.85 -23.48
CA ASP A 882 19.07 -22.42 -24.72
C ASP A 882 17.67 -21.84 -24.93
N ILE A 883 17.61 -20.75 -25.72
CA ILE A 883 16.44 -19.89 -25.90
C ILE A 883 16.39 -19.38 -27.35
N ASP A 884 15.24 -19.53 -28.00
CA ASP A 884 14.91 -18.92 -29.30
C ASP A 884 13.78 -17.89 -29.18
N VAL A 885 13.59 -17.09 -30.24
CA VAL A 885 12.35 -16.31 -30.44
C VAL A 885 11.35 -17.14 -31.26
N GLY A 886 10.30 -17.60 -30.59
CA GLY A 886 9.12 -18.21 -31.20
C GLY A 886 8.06 -17.19 -31.63
N MET A 887 7.21 -17.59 -32.57
CA MET A 887 6.08 -16.81 -33.09
C MET A 887 4.85 -17.68 -33.32
N SER A 888 3.67 -17.17 -32.97
CA SER A 888 2.34 -17.71 -33.31
C SER A 888 1.52 -16.68 -34.08
N ARG A 889 0.87 -17.11 -35.16
CA ARG A 889 0.09 -16.27 -36.08
C ARG A 889 -1.41 -16.62 -36.02
N SER A 890 -2.29 -15.63 -36.09
CA SER A 890 -3.74 -15.84 -36.20
C SER A 890 -4.41 -14.83 -37.14
N THR A 891 -5.13 -15.34 -38.15
CA THR A 891 -6.00 -14.56 -39.05
C THR A 891 -7.47 -14.54 -38.60
N THR A 892 -7.81 -15.16 -37.46
CA THR A 892 -9.20 -15.41 -37.04
C THR A 892 -9.62 -14.58 -35.82
N GLY A 893 -8.86 -13.55 -35.46
CA GLY A 893 -9.05 -12.76 -34.24
C GLY A 893 -8.59 -13.49 -32.98
N GLY A 894 -7.66 -14.44 -33.12
CA GLY A 894 -7.09 -15.22 -32.02
C GLY A 894 -7.92 -16.44 -31.57
N ARG A 895 -8.99 -16.77 -32.30
CA ARG A 895 -9.82 -17.98 -32.07
C ARG A 895 -9.07 -19.27 -32.42
N THR A 896 -8.27 -19.22 -33.48
CA THR A 896 -7.37 -20.31 -33.92
C THR A 896 -6.00 -19.73 -34.22
N TRP A 897 -4.96 -20.53 -34.01
CA TRP A 897 -3.56 -20.14 -34.22
C TRP A 897 -2.88 -21.17 -35.11
N GLU A 898 -1.97 -20.70 -35.96
CA GLU A 898 -1.08 -21.57 -36.73
C GLU A 898 -0.07 -22.28 -35.82
N PRO A 899 0.54 -23.40 -36.27
CA PRO A 899 1.70 -23.98 -35.61
C PRO A 899 2.79 -22.94 -35.37
N MET A 900 3.48 -23.07 -34.23
CA MET A 900 4.57 -22.18 -33.87
C MET A 900 5.68 -22.21 -34.93
N ARG A 901 6.23 -21.03 -35.21
CA ARG A 901 7.43 -20.85 -36.05
C ARG A 901 8.55 -20.30 -35.18
N VAL A 902 9.77 -20.83 -35.30
CA VAL A 902 10.97 -20.14 -34.77
C VAL A 902 11.36 -19.08 -35.79
N ILE A 903 11.51 -17.84 -35.34
CA ILE A 903 11.81 -16.67 -36.20
C ILE A 903 13.18 -16.05 -35.91
N MET A 904 13.78 -16.36 -34.76
CA MET A 904 15.16 -16.02 -34.45
C MET A 904 15.80 -17.16 -33.64
N ASP A 905 16.81 -17.79 -34.23
CA ASP A 905 17.67 -18.85 -33.70
C ASP A 905 19.11 -18.47 -34.10
N MET A 906 20.05 -18.61 -33.18
CA MET A 906 21.48 -18.27 -33.37
C MET A 906 22.40 -19.50 -33.41
N GLY A 907 21.83 -20.70 -33.26
CA GLY A 907 22.50 -21.99 -33.28
C GLY A 907 23.18 -22.37 -31.96
N SER A 908 23.64 -23.61 -31.87
CA SER A 908 24.39 -24.14 -30.72
C SER A 908 25.87 -24.33 -31.06
N ASN A 909 26.69 -23.30 -30.81
CA ASN A 909 28.13 -23.38 -31.02
C ASN A 909 28.81 -24.06 -29.82
N SER A 910 29.29 -25.29 -29.97
CA SER A 910 29.89 -26.10 -28.90
C SER A 910 31.14 -25.50 -28.22
N LYS A 911 31.73 -24.43 -28.77
CA LYS A 911 32.77 -23.62 -28.11
C LYS A 911 32.22 -22.81 -26.93
N TRP A 912 30.93 -22.49 -26.94
CA TRP A 912 30.25 -21.65 -25.96
C TRP A 912 29.16 -22.46 -25.25
N ARG A 913 28.96 -22.21 -23.96
CA ARG A 913 28.02 -23.00 -23.14
C ARG A 913 26.55 -22.73 -23.48
N PHE A 914 26.26 -21.54 -24.00
CA PHE A 914 24.95 -21.01 -24.34
C PHE A 914 25.12 -20.04 -25.50
N ASP A 915 24.10 -19.88 -26.35
CA ASP A 915 24.15 -18.95 -27.50
C ASP A 915 22.78 -18.32 -27.83
N GLY A 916 21.79 -18.46 -26.94
CA GLY A 916 20.39 -18.11 -27.19
C GLY A 916 20.08 -16.62 -27.40
N VAL A 917 18.88 -16.38 -27.93
CA VAL A 917 18.33 -15.06 -28.29
C VAL A 917 16.90 -14.91 -27.78
N GLY A 918 16.57 -13.76 -27.18
CA GLY A 918 15.28 -13.59 -26.50
C GLY A 918 14.96 -12.17 -26.02
N ASP A 919 14.02 -12.10 -25.08
CA ASP A 919 13.32 -10.91 -24.58
C ASP A 919 12.58 -10.10 -25.68
N PRO A 920 11.82 -10.73 -26.61
CA PRO A 920 11.42 -10.11 -27.87
C PRO A 920 10.48 -8.91 -27.75
N SER A 921 10.58 -8.01 -28.72
CA SER A 921 9.70 -6.86 -28.91
C SER A 921 9.25 -6.77 -30.37
N VAL A 922 7.94 -6.69 -30.63
CA VAL A 922 7.36 -6.67 -31.99
C VAL A 922 6.82 -5.28 -32.38
N LEU A 923 7.08 -4.85 -33.61
CA LEU A 923 6.62 -3.59 -34.19
C LEU A 923 5.99 -3.87 -35.56
N VAL A 924 5.00 -3.07 -35.94
CA VAL A 924 4.43 -3.08 -37.31
C VAL A 924 4.61 -1.68 -37.88
N ASP A 925 5.31 -1.56 -39.00
CA ASP A 925 5.37 -0.32 -39.78
C ASP A 925 3.98 -0.07 -40.39
N ARG A 926 3.29 0.98 -39.91
CA ARG A 926 1.93 1.29 -40.39
C ARG A 926 1.91 1.83 -41.82
N VAL A 927 3.03 2.36 -42.32
CA VAL A 927 3.14 2.85 -43.69
C VAL A 927 3.27 1.68 -44.66
N THR A 928 4.31 0.85 -44.53
CA THR A 928 4.56 -0.28 -45.45
C THR A 928 3.69 -1.51 -45.17
N GLY A 929 3.41 -1.79 -43.90
CA GLY A 929 2.83 -3.06 -43.44
C GLY A 929 3.87 -4.09 -42.96
N ALA A 930 5.16 -3.81 -43.10
CA ALA A 930 6.24 -4.70 -42.67
C ALA A 930 6.24 -4.91 -41.14
N ILE A 931 6.55 -6.13 -40.71
CA ILE A 931 6.63 -6.53 -39.31
C ILE A 931 8.09 -6.64 -38.91
N TRP A 932 8.45 -6.02 -37.79
CA TRP A 932 9.79 -6.00 -37.23
C TRP A 932 9.78 -6.71 -35.87
N VAL A 933 10.76 -7.57 -35.61
CA VAL A 933 10.97 -8.18 -34.28
C VAL A 933 12.40 -7.95 -33.83
N ALA A 934 12.54 -7.26 -32.70
CA ALA A 934 13.80 -7.06 -32.00
C ALA A 934 13.98 -8.09 -30.90
N ALA A 935 15.19 -8.61 -30.75
CA ALA A 935 15.58 -9.51 -29.67
C ALA A 935 17.08 -9.37 -29.34
N THR A 936 17.49 -9.89 -28.19
CA THR A 936 18.88 -9.78 -27.72
C THR A 936 19.57 -11.13 -27.73
N TRP A 937 20.67 -11.24 -28.47
CA TRP A 937 21.50 -12.44 -28.55
C TRP A 937 22.61 -12.40 -27.49
N SER A 938 22.69 -13.45 -26.68
CA SER A 938 23.72 -13.65 -25.65
C SER A 938 24.73 -14.71 -26.09
N HIS A 939 25.72 -14.32 -26.90
CA HIS A 939 26.81 -15.21 -27.30
C HIS A 939 27.67 -15.63 -26.09
N GLY A 940 27.54 -16.87 -25.63
CA GLY A 940 28.07 -17.28 -24.33
C GLY A 940 27.27 -16.70 -23.16
N ASN A 941 27.94 -16.03 -22.22
CA ASN A 941 27.29 -15.28 -21.14
C ASN A 941 27.44 -13.79 -21.39
N ARG A 942 26.53 -13.23 -22.19
CA ARG A 942 26.51 -11.82 -22.61
C ARG A 942 25.12 -11.19 -22.45
N SER A 943 24.38 -11.68 -21.46
CA SER A 943 23.16 -11.08 -20.95
C SER A 943 23.46 -10.19 -19.72
N TRP A 944 22.42 -9.85 -18.96
CA TRP A 944 22.43 -9.00 -17.76
C TRP A 944 23.68 -9.07 -16.88
N ASN A 945 24.11 -10.27 -16.49
CA ASN A 945 25.23 -10.49 -15.55
C ASN A 945 26.60 -10.69 -16.21
N GLY A 946 26.65 -10.95 -17.52
CA GLY A 946 27.86 -11.34 -18.24
C GLY A 946 28.31 -10.38 -19.35
N SER A 947 27.44 -9.46 -19.76
CA SER A 947 27.74 -8.45 -20.78
C SER A 947 28.73 -7.40 -20.27
N GLY A 948 29.62 -6.94 -21.14
CA GLY A 948 30.63 -5.92 -20.84
C GLY A 948 30.66 -4.77 -21.86
N PRO A 949 31.55 -3.78 -21.64
CA PRO A 949 31.93 -2.81 -22.66
C PRO A 949 32.51 -3.51 -23.90
N GLY A 950 32.49 -2.82 -25.04
CA GLY A 950 32.82 -3.36 -26.36
C GLY A 950 31.62 -3.30 -27.32
N LEU A 951 31.77 -3.95 -28.47
CA LEU A 951 30.75 -4.06 -29.52
C LEU A 951 30.62 -5.47 -30.10
N GLU A 952 31.65 -6.31 -29.98
CA GLU A 952 31.64 -7.66 -30.57
C GLU A 952 30.76 -8.63 -29.76
N PRO A 953 30.20 -9.69 -30.39
CA PRO A 953 29.40 -10.69 -29.67
C PRO A 953 30.14 -11.34 -28.50
N VAL A 954 31.46 -11.49 -28.59
CA VAL A 954 32.29 -12.06 -27.50
C VAL A 954 32.53 -11.08 -26.34
N GLU A 955 32.15 -9.81 -26.46
CA GLU A 955 32.32 -8.74 -25.47
C GLU A 955 30.99 -8.35 -24.80
N THR A 956 29.93 -8.24 -25.60
CA THR A 956 28.66 -7.63 -25.19
C THR A 956 27.46 -8.25 -25.89
N GLY A 957 26.29 -8.22 -25.24
CA GLY A 957 25.04 -8.72 -25.83
C GLY A 957 24.64 -7.92 -27.06
N GLN A 958 24.09 -8.62 -28.06
CA GLN A 958 23.89 -8.07 -29.41
C GLN A 958 22.42 -7.77 -29.67
N PHE A 959 22.13 -6.59 -30.18
CA PHE A 959 20.78 -6.17 -30.58
C PHE A 959 20.48 -6.67 -32.00
N MET A 960 19.56 -7.63 -32.11
CA MET A 960 19.24 -8.35 -33.33
C MET A 960 17.84 -7.98 -33.84
N LEU A 961 17.68 -7.95 -35.17
CA LEU A 961 16.42 -7.72 -35.86
C LEU A 961 16.12 -8.85 -36.86
N VAL A 962 14.84 -9.19 -36.99
CA VAL A 962 14.26 -9.85 -38.18
C VAL A 962 13.06 -9.08 -38.70
N ARG A 963 12.80 -9.19 -40.01
CA ARG A 963 11.66 -8.56 -40.69
C ARG A 963 10.81 -9.59 -41.42
N SER A 964 9.51 -9.34 -41.52
CA SER A 964 8.58 -10.01 -42.44
C SER A 964 7.87 -8.96 -43.28
N ASP A 965 7.89 -9.13 -44.60
CA ASP A 965 7.22 -8.25 -45.58
C ASP A 965 5.91 -8.87 -46.13
N ASP A 966 5.54 -10.05 -45.61
CA ASP A 966 4.46 -10.92 -46.11
C ASP A 966 3.47 -11.34 -45.01
N ASP A 967 3.17 -10.41 -44.11
CA ASP A 967 2.18 -10.57 -43.02
C ASP A 967 2.51 -11.72 -42.03
N GLY A 968 3.80 -11.98 -41.83
CA GLY A 968 4.34 -12.93 -40.86
C GLY A 968 4.61 -14.34 -41.39
N LEU A 969 4.47 -14.56 -42.71
CA LEU A 969 4.60 -15.88 -43.33
C LEU A 969 6.06 -16.29 -43.54
N THR A 970 6.94 -15.39 -43.92
CA THR A 970 8.39 -15.60 -44.02
C THR A 970 9.16 -14.47 -43.34
N TRP A 971 10.38 -14.76 -42.92
CA TRP A 971 11.21 -13.86 -42.11
C TRP A 971 12.62 -13.78 -42.71
N THR A 972 13.23 -12.60 -42.64
CA THR A 972 14.64 -12.42 -42.98
C THR A 972 15.53 -13.24 -42.04
N LYS A 973 16.77 -13.51 -42.47
CA LYS A 973 17.81 -13.92 -41.52
C LYS A 973 18.00 -12.84 -40.44
N PRO A 974 18.42 -13.21 -39.21
CA PRO A 974 18.78 -12.23 -38.19
C PRO A 974 19.91 -11.32 -38.67
N PHE A 975 19.77 -10.01 -38.43
CA PHE A 975 20.83 -9.04 -38.65
C PHE A 975 21.02 -8.16 -37.42
N ASN A 976 22.18 -7.52 -37.32
CA ASN A 976 22.71 -6.97 -36.08
C ASN A 976 22.88 -5.44 -36.19
N ILE A 977 22.21 -4.68 -35.33
CA ILE A 977 22.29 -3.21 -35.30
C ILE A 977 23.09 -2.67 -34.11
N THR A 978 23.77 -3.53 -33.34
CA THR A 978 24.50 -3.13 -32.12
C THR A 978 25.46 -1.96 -32.34
N ARG A 979 26.17 -1.93 -33.48
CA ARG A 979 27.09 -0.82 -33.82
C ARG A 979 26.39 0.52 -34.16
N GLN A 980 25.09 0.52 -34.43
CA GLN A 980 24.31 1.73 -34.68
C GLN A 980 23.79 2.35 -33.37
N VAL A 981 23.36 1.51 -32.42
CA VAL A 981 22.61 1.95 -31.22
C VAL A 981 23.36 1.82 -29.89
N LYS A 982 24.54 1.21 -29.85
CA LYS A 982 25.26 0.94 -28.59
C LYS A 982 26.51 1.83 -28.43
N ASP A 983 26.56 2.59 -27.33
CA ASP A 983 27.82 3.17 -26.86
C ASP A 983 28.81 2.04 -26.47
N PRO A 984 30.06 2.02 -26.99
CA PRO A 984 31.06 1.02 -26.61
C PRO A 984 31.33 0.93 -25.10
N ALA A 985 31.20 2.00 -24.34
CA ALA A 985 31.42 2.02 -22.89
C ALA A 985 30.29 1.37 -22.09
N TRP A 986 29.05 1.37 -22.60
CA TRP A 986 27.93 0.71 -21.93
C TRP A 986 28.15 -0.79 -21.82
N ARG A 987 27.69 -1.38 -20.71
CA ARG A 987 27.85 -2.82 -20.46
C ARG A 987 26.88 -3.68 -21.24
N PHE A 988 25.71 -3.18 -21.60
CA PHE A 988 24.63 -3.93 -22.24
C PHE A 988 23.63 -2.96 -22.91
N VAL A 989 23.01 -3.36 -24.01
CA VAL A 989 21.83 -2.70 -24.59
C VAL A 989 20.86 -3.78 -25.07
N LEU A 990 19.57 -3.54 -24.90
CA LEU A 990 18.50 -4.45 -25.32
C LEU A 990 17.18 -3.68 -25.51
N GLN A 991 16.26 -4.29 -26.24
CA GLN A 991 14.89 -3.83 -26.38
C GLN A 991 14.13 -3.82 -25.04
N GLY A 992 13.09 -3.00 -24.95
CA GLY A 992 12.01 -3.17 -24.01
C GLY A 992 11.11 -4.29 -24.52
N PRO A 993 11.00 -5.43 -23.82
CA PRO A 993 10.17 -6.55 -24.27
C PRO A 993 8.70 -6.15 -24.38
N GLY A 994 7.96 -6.78 -25.29
CA GLY A 994 6.58 -6.42 -25.60
C GLY A 994 6.41 -5.92 -27.03
N LYS A 995 6.16 -4.62 -27.21
CA LYS A 995 6.02 -4.02 -28.55
C LYS A 995 6.69 -2.65 -28.72
N GLY A 996 6.92 -2.30 -29.98
CA GLY A 996 7.17 -0.95 -30.46
C GLY A 996 5.97 -0.35 -31.21
N ILE A 997 6.14 0.86 -31.72
CA ILE A 997 5.12 1.67 -32.41
C ILE A 997 5.64 2.28 -33.72
N THR A 998 4.72 2.64 -34.62
CA THR A 998 4.99 3.62 -35.69
C THR A 998 4.34 4.94 -35.28
N LEU A 999 5.08 6.04 -35.36
CA LEU A 999 4.56 7.39 -35.07
C LEU A 999 3.69 7.93 -36.22
N SER A 1000 2.99 9.03 -35.96
CA SER A 1000 2.21 9.79 -36.95
C SER A 1000 3.03 10.26 -38.17
N ASP A 1001 4.30 10.64 -37.98
CA ASP A 1001 5.24 10.97 -39.08
C ASP A 1001 5.81 9.72 -39.79
N GLY A 1002 5.46 8.53 -39.30
CA GLY A 1002 5.93 7.25 -39.80
C GLY A 1002 7.29 6.80 -39.24
N THR A 1003 7.91 7.50 -38.29
CA THR A 1003 9.10 7.03 -37.56
C THR A 1003 8.80 5.71 -36.85
N LEU A 1004 9.69 4.72 -36.93
CA LEU A 1004 9.59 3.46 -36.20
C LEU A 1004 10.27 3.63 -34.84
N VAL A 1005 9.61 3.22 -33.74
CA VAL A 1005 10.15 3.37 -32.37
C VAL A 1005 9.96 2.08 -31.58
N PHE A 1006 11.07 1.49 -31.14
CA PHE A 1006 11.09 0.50 -30.06
C PHE A 1006 11.39 1.19 -28.72
N PRO A 1007 10.72 0.81 -27.61
CA PRO A 1007 11.27 1.06 -26.30
C PRO A 1007 12.54 0.22 -26.13
N ALA A 1008 13.50 0.73 -25.35
CA ALA A 1008 14.80 0.11 -25.15
C ALA A 1008 15.33 0.34 -23.73
N GLN A 1009 16.44 -0.30 -23.39
CA GLN A 1009 17.14 -0.11 -22.13
C GLN A 1009 18.64 -0.40 -22.30
N PHE A 1010 19.49 0.29 -21.54
CA PHE A 1010 20.94 0.06 -21.51
C PHE A 1010 21.48 0.02 -20.09
N ARG A 1011 22.69 -0.54 -19.91
CA ARG A 1011 23.45 -0.50 -18.64
C ARG A 1011 24.68 0.39 -18.78
N SER A 1012 24.82 1.39 -17.91
CA SER A 1012 25.96 2.32 -17.89
C SER A 1012 27.28 1.63 -17.49
N ALA A 1013 28.39 2.37 -17.62
CA ALA A 1013 29.75 1.85 -17.55
C ALA A 1013 30.32 1.64 -16.12
N ASP A 1014 29.57 2.06 -15.08
CA ASP A 1014 30.02 2.34 -13.70
C ASP A 1014 30.95 1.28 -13.06
N ASP A 1015 31.85 1.74 -12.18
CA ASP A 1015 33.13 1.11 -11.74
C ASP A 1015 33.15 -0.33 -11.20
N SER A 1016 32.01 -1.03 -11.07
CA SER A 1016 32.00 -2.47 -10.75
C SER A 1016 31.28 -3.27 -11.84
N PRO A 1017 31.86 -4.42 -12.26
CA PRO A 1017 31.29 -5.23 -13.35
C PRO A 1017 29.89 -5.77 -13.07
N PHE A 1018 29.44 -5.70 -11.81
CA PHE A 1018 28.10 -6.07 -11.39
C PHE A 1018 27.12 -4.89 -11.32
N THR A 1019 27.57 -3.65 -11.13
CA THR A 1019 26.72 -2.54 -10.62
C THR A 1019 26.30 -1.48 -11.64
N GLY A 1020 26.84 -1.47 -12.87
CA GLY A 1020 26.48 -0.48 -13.90
C GLY A 1020 24.96 -0.30 -14.04
N LYS A 1021 24.45 0.91 -13.76
CA LYS A 1021 23.02 1.16 -13.56
C LYS A 1021 22.22 1.00 -14.86
N PRO A 1022 21.01 0.41 -14.81
CA PRO A 1022 20.16 0.33 -15.99
C PRO A 1022 19.35 1.63 -16.18
N PHE A 1023 19.04 1.94 -17.43
CA PHE A 1023 18.19 3.06 -17.83
C PHE A 1023 17.25 2.61 -18.94
N SER A 1024 15.95 2.88 -18.82
CA SER A 1024 15.03 2.84 -19.96
C SER A 1024 15.33 3.99 -20.94
N THR A 1025 15.07 3.78 -22.23
CA THR A 1025 15.22 4.76 -23.32
C THR A 1025 14.37 4.34 -24.54
N LEU A 1026 14.55 4.98 -25.70
CA LEU A 1026 13.94 4.65 -26.99
C LEU A 1026 15.02 4.35 -28.03
N ILE A 1027 14.77 3.40 -28.93
CA ILE A 1027 15.51 3.17 -30.18
C ILE A 1027 14.58 3.46 -31.35
N TRP A 1028 15.03 4.24 -32.33
CA TRP A 1028 14.16 4.74 -33.41
C TRP A 1028 14.83 4.81 -34.78
N SER A 1029 14.02 4.71 -35.84
CA SER A 1029 14.43 4.78 -37.25
C SER A 1029 13.47 5.67 -38.05
N LYS A 1030 14.01 6.53 -38.92
CA LYS A 1030 13.23 7.40 -39.83
C LYS A 1030 13.22 6.93 -41.29
N ASP A 1031 14.00 5.90 -41.59
CA ASP A 1031 14.27 5.36 -42.93
C ASP A 1031 13.72 3.93 -43.10
N ARG A 1032 12.58 3.65 -42.47
CA ARG A 1032 11.88 2.34 -42.52
C ARG A 1032 12.68 1.16 -41.95
N GLY A 1033 13.72 1.43 -41.15
CA GLY A 1033 14.51 0.43 -40.43
C GLY A 1033 15.89 0.15 -41.02
N GLU A 1034 16.39 0.97 -41.94
CA GLU A 1034 17.75 0.86 -42.49
C GLU A 1034 18.81 1.36 -41.49
N THR A 1035 18.56 2.49 -40.81
CA THR A 1035 19.40 2.99 -39.71
C THR A 1035 18.59 3.28 -38.45
N TRP A 1036 19.20 2.98 -37.31
CA TRP A 1036 18.61 3.09 -35.98
C TRP A 1036 19.47 3.96 -35.07
N ASN A 1037 18.81 4.80 -34.28
CA ASN A 1037 19.40 5.74 -33.34
C ASN A 1037 18.84 5.46 -31.93
N ILE A 1038 19.48 5.98 -30.87
CA ILE A 1038 19.05 5.79 -29.48
C ILE A 1038 18.91 7.13 -28.74
N GLY A 1039 17.95 7.22 -27.82
CA GLY A 1039 17.77 8.36 -26.92
C GLY A 1039 18.64 8.29 -25.65
N THR A 1040 18.64 9.36 -24.86
CA THR A 1040 19.25 9.40 -23.53
C THR A 1040 18.44 8.57 -22.51
N GLY A 1041 19.07 8.15 -21.42
CA GLY A 1041 18.41 7.37 -20.37
C GLY A 1041 17.40 8.21 -19.57
N VAL A 1042 16.17 7.72 -19.44
CA VAL A 1042 15.04 8.39 -18.75
C VAL A 1042 15.38 8.75 -17.29
N LYS A 1043 15.86 7.76 -16.54
CA LYS A 1043 16.13 7.82 -15.10
C LYS A 1043 17.03 6.65 -14.71
N PRO A 1044 18.04 6.81 -13.84
CA PRO A 1044 18.85 5.70 -13.37
C PRO A 1044 18.03 4.66 -12.60
N ASP A 1045 18.41 3.40 -12.75
CA ASP A 1045 17.77 2.22 -12.14
C ASP A 1045 16.32 1.98 -12.62
N THR A 1046 16.10 2.21 -13.92
CA THR A 1046 14.89 1.82 -14.66
C THR A 1046 15.22 0.80 -15.76
N THR A 1047 14.26 -0.06 -16.13
CA THR A 1047 14.51 -1.23 -17.00
C THR A 1047 13.47 -1.37 -18.11
N GLU A 1048 12.56 -2.33 -18.01
CA GLU A 1048 11.61 -2.71 -19.06
C GLU A 1048 10.53 -1.64 -19.24
N ALA A 1049 10.39 -1.14 -20.47
CA ALA A 1049 9.50 -0.04 -20.79
C ALA A 1049 8.61 -0.32 -22.01
N GLN A 1050 7.49 0.40 -22.08
CA GLN A 1050 6.64 0.50 -23.27
C GLN A 1050 6.40 1.98 -23.58
N VAL A 1051 6.15 2.29 -24.85
CA VAL A 1051 6.04 3.66 -25.38
C VAL A 1051 4.77 3.84 -26.20
N VAL A 1052 4.18 5.03 -26.11
CA VAL A 1052 3.04 5.49 -26.92
C VAL A 1052 3.27 6.92 -27.39
N GLU A 1053 2.73 7.27 -28.54
CA GLU A 1053 2.55 8.65 -28.99
C GLU A 1053 1.20 9.16 -28.47
N LEU A 1054 1.17 10.33 -27.83
CA LEU A 1054 -0.05 10.99 -27.34
C LEU A 1054 -0.67 11.88 -28.43
N GLY A 1055 -1.91 12.33 -28.25
CA GLY A 1055 -2.64 13.12 -29.24
C GLY A 1055 -2.03 14.49 -29.60
N ASP A 1056 -1.00 14.95 -28.88
CA ASP A 1056 -0.23 16.17 -29.18
C ASP A 1056 1.15 15.91 -29.80
N GLY A 1057 1.44 14.65 -30.18
CA GLY A 1057 2.75 14.22 -30.71
C GLY A 1057 3.83 14.00 -29.65
N THR A 1058 3.54 14.18 -28.36
CA THR A 1058 4.46 13.82 -27.27
C THR A 1058 4.56 12.30 -27.14
N LEU A 1059 5.77 11.76 -26.99
CA LEU A 1059 5.93 10.35 -26.64
C LEU A 1059 5.88 10.19 -25.11
N MET A 1060 5.04 9.29 -24.61
CA MET A 1060 5.05 8.83 -23.22
C MET A 1060 5.76 7.48 -23.14
N ILE A 1061 6.71 7.35 -22.21
CA ILE A 1061 7.36 6.09 -21.84
C ILE A 1061 6.94 5.67 -20.43
N ASN A 1062 6.65 4.38 -20.25
CA ASN A 1062 6.17 3.80 -19.00
C ASN A 1062 7.11 2.67 -18.54
N CYS A 1063 8.01 3.01 -17.61
CA CYS A 1063 9.18 2.24 -17.23
C CYS A 1063 8.98 1.43 -15.95
N ARG A 1064 9.54 0.21 -15.93
CA ARG A 1064 9.74 -0.61 -14.74
C ARG A 1064 10.82 0.03 -13.88
N ASP A 1065 10.51 0.29 -12.61
CA ASP A 1065 11.46 0.86 -11.66
C ASP A 1065 11.89 -0.17 -10.61
N ASN A 1066 13.20 -0.37 -10.45
CA ASN A 1066 13.74 -1.36 -9.52
C ASN A 1066 13.55 -0.96 -8.03
N ARG A 1067 13.16 0.29 -7.76
CA ARG A 1067 12.74 0.79 -6.43
C ARG A 1067 11.38 0.24 -5.98
N ARG A 1068 10.69 -0.55 -6.82
CA ARG A 1068 9.41 -1.23 -6.52
C ARG A 1068 8.24 -0.28 -6.31
N GLY A 1069 7.05 -0.83 -6.08
CA GLY A 1069 5.86 -0.08 -5.68
C GLY A 1069 5.04 0.51 -6.82
N SER A 1070 5.65 1.17 -7.80
CA SER A 1070 4.94 1.91 -8.86
C SER A 1070 5.79 2.24 -10.09
N ARG A 1071 5.15 2.33 -11.26
CA ARG A 1071 5.79 2.65 -12.56
C ARG A 1071 6.42 4.04 -12.54
N SER A 1072 7.58 4.20 -13.17
CA SER A 1072 8.09 5.53 -13.54
C SER A 1072 7.56 5.92 -14.92
N VAL A 1073 6.92 7.08 -15.04
CA VAL A 1073 6.29 7.55 -16.28
C VAL A 1073 6.88 8.90 -16.68
N TYR A 1074 7.34 9.01 -17.92
CA TYR A 1074 8.04 10.18 -18.44
C TYR A 1074 7.59 10.52 -19.87
N THR A 1075 7.82 11.75 -20.29
CA THR A 1075 7.48 12.24 -21.64
C THR A 1075 8.64 12.92 -22.34
N THR A 1076 8.65 12.86 -23.68
CA THR A 1076 9.63 13.50 -24.57
C THR A 1076 8.95 14.01 -25.85
N ARG A 1077 9.50 15.07 -26.45
CA ARG A 1077 9.12 15.59 -27.79
C ARG A 1077 10.29 15.62 -28.79
N ASP A 1078 11.42 15.02 -28.41
CA ASP A 1078 12.69 15.05 -29.15
C ASP A 1078 13.31 13.66 -29.30
N LEU A 1079 12.43 12.63 -29.41
CA LEU A 1079 12.77 11.21 -29.55
C LEU A 1079 13.66 10.68 -28.40
N GLY A 1080 13.49 11.25 -27.21
CA GLY A 1080 14.22 10.86 -26.01
C GLY A 1080 15.58 11.53 -25.84
N ALA A 1081 15.83 12.68 -26.47
CA ALA A 1081 17.00 13.49 -26.14
C ALA A 1081 16.85 14.15 -24.76
N THR A 1082 15.67 14.69 -24.46
CA THR A 1082 15.28 15.20 -23.14
C THR A 1082 14.00 14.54 -22.62
N TRP A 1083 13.87 14.50 -21.29
CA TRP A 1083 12.79 13.80 -20.59
C TRP A 1083 12.14 14.71 -19.54
N ARG A 1084 10.82 14.59 -19.38
CA ARG A 1084 10.02 15.26 -18.35
C ARG A 1084 9.24 14.24 -17.53
N VAL A 1085 9.16 14.44 -16.21
CA VAL A 1085 8.36 13.58 -15.32
C VAL A 1085 6.87 13.75 -15.65
N HIS A 1086 6.13 12.66 -15.80
CA HIS A 1086 4.68 12.70 -15.95
C HIS A 1086 3.96 12.68 -14.59
N SER A 1087 2.76 13.26 -14.47
CA SER A 1087 2.04 13.38 -13.19
C SER A 1087 1.72 12.03 -12.52
N SER A 1088 1.41 11.02 -13.32
CA SER A 1088 1.16 9.64 -12.87
C SER A 1088 2.43 8.84 -12.51
N SER A 1089 3.63 9.43 -12.65
CA SER A 1089 4.90 8.79 -12.32
C SER A 1089 5.01 8.51 -10.82
N ARG A 1090 5.39 7.27 -10.48
CA ARG A 1090 5.52 6.73 -9.12
C ARG A 1090 4.24 6.77 -8.27
N SER A 1091 3.10 7.19 -8.84
CA SER A 1091 1.82 7.35 -8.12
C SER A 1091 0.73 6.39 -8.61
N ALA A 1092 0.16 6.63 -9.80
CA ALA A 1092 -1.13 6.06 -10.20
C ALA A 1092 -1.10 4.57 -10.62
N LEU A 1093 0.06 4.08 -11.07
CA LEU A 1093 0.22 2.72 -11.59
C LEU A 1093 1.12 1.89 -10.65
N PRO A 1094 0.55 1.11 -9.71
CA PRO A 1094 1.34 0.23 -8.85
C PRO A 1094 1.99 -0.92 -9.64
N GLU A 1095 3.17 -1.38 -9.20
CA GLU A 1095 3.81 -2.58 -9.75
C GLU A 1095 4.64 -3.41 -8.76
N PRO A 1096 4.77 -4.73 -8.98
CA PRO A 1096 5.69 -5.62 -8.27
C PRO A 1096 7.08 -5.73 -8.94
N THR A 1097 7.56 -4.68 -9.61
CA THR A 1097 8.81 -4.69 -10.42
C THR A 1097 8.74 -5.74 -11.54
N CYS A 1098 7.97 -5.43 -12.58
CA CYS A 1098 7.64 -6.33 -13.68
C CYS A 1098 7.55 -5.58 -15.01
N MET A 1099 7.45 -6.27 -16.14
CA MET A 1099 7.05 -5.65 -17.39
C MET A 1099 5.56 -5.25 -17.30
N ALA A 1100 5.20 -4.15 -17.96
CA ALA A 1100 3.81 -3.73 -18.11
C ALA A 1100 3.56 -3.28 -19.56
N SER A 1101 2.39 -3.61 -20.10
CA SER A 1101 1.97 -3.14 -21.42
C SER A 1101 1.35 -1.75 -21.35
N LEU A 1102 1.56 -0.94 -22.38
CA LEU A 1102 0.84 0.30 -22.64
C LEU A 1102 0.57 0.42 -24.14
N ILE A 1103 -0.67 0.74 -24.52
CA ILE A 1103 -1.04 1.14 -25.89
C ILE A 1103 -1.97 2.36 -25.85
N ARG A 1104 -1.95 3.15 -26.93
CA ARG A 1104 -2.96 4.17 -27.23
C ARG A 1104 -3.77 3.73 -28.45
N LEU A 1105 -5.05 4.07 -28.46
CA LEU A 1105 -5.92 3.93 -29.64
C LEU A 1105 -6.98 5.04 -29.66
N GLU A 1106 -7.44 5.39 -30.85
CA GLU A 1106 -8.63 6.22 -31.06
C GLU A 1106 -9.84 5.28 -31.25
N HIS A 1107 -10.94 5.53 -30.54
CA HIS A 1107 -12.17 4.75 -30.63
C HIS A 1107 -13.36 5.65 -30.93
N GLU A 1108 -14.13 5.34 -31.98
CA GLU A 1108 -15.21 6.17 -32.52
C GLU A 1108 -16.20 6.70 -31.46
N GLU A 1109 -16.70 5.83 -30.57
CA GLU A 1109 -17.63 6.22 -29.50
C GLU A 1109 -16.98 6.93 -28.29
N PHE A 1110 -15.70 6.67 -28.01
CA PHE A 1110 -15.09 7.00 -26.71
C PHE A 1110 -13.94 8.02 -26.78
N GLY A 1111 -13.49 8.38 -27.98
CA GLY A 1111 -12.33 9.24 -28.21
C GLY A 1111 -11.00 8.54 -27.94
N PRO A 1112 -9.97 9.28 -27.50
CA PRO A 1112 -8.65 8.71 -27.23
C PRO A 1112 -8.64 7.87 -25.95
N LEU A 1113 -8.05 6.68 -26.05
CA LEU A 1113 -7.94 5.72 -24.95
C LEU A 1113 -6.50 5.26 -24.79
N LEU A 1114 -5.99 5.35 -23.55
CA LEU A 1114 -4.78 4.62 -23.13
C LEU A 1114 -5.19 3.37 -22.37
N LEU A 1115 -4.68 2.22 -22.80
CA LEU A 1115 -4.90 0.93 -22.17
C LEU A 1115 -3.56 0.41 -21.63
N PHE A 1116 -3.53 0.11 -20.33
CA PHE A 1116 -2.35 -0.37 -19.60
C PHE A 1116 -2.65 -1.76 -19.03
N SER A 1117 -1.66 -2.67 -18.97
CA SER A 1117 -1.83 -3.96 -18.29
C SER A 1117 -0.58 -4.42 -17.56
N ASN A 1118 -0.76 -4.85 -16.30
CA ASN A 1118 0.29 -5.41 -15.45
C ASN A 1118 -0.32 -6.27 -14.32
N PRO A 1119 0.50 -6.94 -13.48
CA PRO A 1119 0.05 -7.44 -12.19
C PRO A 1119 -0.18 -6.24 -11.26
N ALA A 1120 -1.42 -6.01 -10.81
CA ALA A 1120 -1.84 -4.74 -10.20
C ALA A 1120 -1.46 -4.57 -8.70
N THR A 1121 -0.44 -5.28 -8.24
CA THR A 1121 0.05 -5.27 -6.84
C THR A 1121 1.28 -4.36 -6.69
N ARG A 1122 1.88 -4.33 -5.49
CA ARG A 1122 3.18 -3.66 -5.22
C ARG A 1122 4.34 -4.64 -4.93
N THR A 1123 4.06 -5.94 -4.92
CA THR A 1123 4.86 -6.95 -4.20
C THR A 1123 5.12 -8.21 -5.03
N ASP A 1124 4.08 -8.78 -5.62
CA ASP A 1124 4.05 -10.14 -6.15
C ASP A 1124 3.22 -10.25 -7.45
N ARG A 1125 3.61 -11.16 -8.35
CA ARG A 1125 3.14 -11.16 -9.74
C ARG A 1125 1.84 -11.94 -9.91
N ARG A 1126 0.73 -11.29 -9.58
CA ARG A 1126 -0.66 -11.78 -9.65
C ARG A 1126 -1.63 -10.63 -9.95
N ASP A 1127 -2.92 -10.93 -9.98
CA ASP A 1127 -3.99 -9.95 -10.19
C ASP A 1127 -3.77 -9.12 -11.47
N MET A 1128 -3.55 -9.85 -12.57
CA MET A 1128 -3.37 -9.32 -13.91
C MET A 1128 -4.61 -8.53 -14.33
N THR A 1129 -4.41 -7.23 -14.56
CA THR A 1129 -5.48 -6.25 -14.69
C THR A 1129 -5.22 -5.33 -15.87
N LEU A 1130 -6.24 -5.11 -16.70
CA LEU A 1130 -6.25 -4.07 -17.73
C LEU A 1130 -6.89 -2.80 -17.14
N LYS A 1131 -6.23 -1.66 -17.27
CA LYS A 1131 -6.69 -0.34 -16.81
C LYS A 1131 -6.87 0.59 -18.00
N VAL A 1132 -7.89 1.44 -17.98
CA VAL A 1132 -8.14 2.46 -19.02
C VAL A 1132 -7.98 3.87 -18.47
N SER A 1133 -7.35 4.74 -19.25
CA SER A 1133 -7.34 6.19 -19.07
C SER A 1133 -7.96 6.88 -20.30
N ARG A 1134 -8.66 7.99 -20.06
CA ARG A 1134 -9.31 8.84 -21.08
C ARG A 1134 -8.74 10.27 -21.12
N ASP A 1135 -7.64 10.52 -20.40
CA ASP A 1135 -7.07 11.84 -20.16
C ASP A 1135 -5.57 11.92 -20.47
N GLU A 1136 -5.11 11.07 -21.41
CA GLU A 1136 -3.71 10.86 -21.78
C GLU A 1136 -2.83 10.42 -20.59
N GLY A 1137 -3.40 9.62 -19.68
CA GLY A 1137 -2.64 8.82 -18.70
C GLY A 1137 -2.41 9.52 -17.36
N ARG A 1138 -3.11 10.64 -17.11
CA ARG A 1138 -3.03 11.41 -15.87
C ARG A 1138 -3.78 10.69 -14.75
N SER A 1139 -5.02 10.26 -15.01
CA SER A 1139 -5.83 9.44 -14.10
C SER A 1139 -6.12 8.06 -14.67
N TRP A 1140 -6.37 7.10 -13.77
CA TRP A 1140 -6.72 5.71 -14.11
C TRP A 1140 -7.84 5.22 -13.18
N PRO A 1141 -9.09 5.68 -13.35
CA PRO A 1141 -10.20 5.38 -12.43
C PRO A 1141 -10.45 3.87 -12.26
N SER A 1142 -10.61 3.40 -11.03
CA SER A 1142 -10.72 1.96 -10.72
C SER A 1142 -11.97 1.28 -11.27
N ARG A 1143 -13.04 2.04 -11.52
CA ARG A 1143 -14.22 1.57 -12.28
C ARG A 1143 -13.93 1.14 -13.73
N TRP A 1144 -12.77 1.51 -14.28
CA TRP A 1144 -12.26 1.09 -15.58
C TRP A 1144 -11.04 0.16 -15.46
N HIS A 1145 -10.92 -0.55 -14.32
CA HIS A 1145 -9.95 -1.63 -14.13
C HIS A 1145 -10.65 -2.98 -14.29
N THR A 1146 -10.37 -3.68 -15.39
CA THR A 1146 -10.80 -5.07 -15.59
C THR A 1146 -9.69 -6.01 -15.14
N LEU A 1147 -9.84 -6.52 -13.92
CA LEU A 1147 -9.13 -7.70 -13.44
C LEU A 1147 -9.52 -8.90 -14.32
N TYR A 1148 -8.53 -9.59 -14.90
CA TYR A 1148 -8.78 -10.72 -15.80
C TYR A 1148 -8.12 -12.03 -15.36
N ASP A 1149 -7.07 -12.00 -14.52
CA ASP A 1149 -6.51 -13.23 -13.91
C ASP A 1149 -5.91 -12.97 -12.52
N GLN A 1150 -6.54 -13.48 -11.47
CA GLN A 1150 -6.07 -13.42 -10.08
C GLN A 1150 -4.92 -14.41 -9.77
N ARG A 1151 -4.61 -15.34 -10.69
CA ARG A 1151 -3.62 -16.41 -10.42
C ARG A 1151 -2.19 -15.86 -10.44
N PRO A 1152 -1.28 -16.36 -9.58
CA PRO A 1152 0.13 -15.95 -9.58
C PRO A 1152 0.91 -16.57 -10.76
N GLY A 1153 1.53 -15.71 -11.58
CA GLY A 1153 2.31 -16.07 -12.77
C GLY A 1153 3.70 -15.40 -12.81
N PHE A 1154 4.31 -15.35 -13.98
CA PHE A 1154 5.55 -14.58 -14.22
C PHE A 1154 5.31 -13.11 -14.57
N GLY A 1155 4.06 -12.76 -14.96
CA GLY A 1155 3.49 -11.41 -14.87
C GLY A 1155 3.62 -10.50 -16.09
N TYR A 1156 4.36 -10.88 -17.13
CA TYR A 1156 4.53 -10.02 -18.32
C TYR A 1156 3.24 -10.08 -19.16
N SER A 1157 2.91 -8.98 -19.85
CA SER A 1157 1.76 -8.93 -20.76
C SER A 1157 1.98 -7.94 -21.91
N CYS A 1158 1.33 -8.15 -23.04
CA CYS A 1158 1.35 -7.23 -24.16
C CYS A 1158 -0.05 -7.07 -24.79
N LEU A 1159 -0.44 -5.83 -25.08
CA LEU A 1159 -1.75 -5.42 -25.58
C LEU A 1159 -1.71 -5.08 -27.08
N THR A 1160 -2.80 -5.38 -27.80
CA THR A 1160 -3.00 -4.89 -29.18
C THR A 1160 -4.49 -4.70 -29.49
N ARG A 1161 -4.85 -3.73 -30.33
CA ARG A 1161 -6.22 -3.62 -30.86
C ARG A 1161 -6.45 -4.75 -31.87
N ILE A 1162 -7.44 -5.62 -31.66
CA ILE A 1162 -7.75 -6.72 -32.59
C ILE A 1162 -8.58 -6.19 -33.75
N ASP A 1163 -9.66 -5.48 -33.42
CA ASP A 1163 -10.62 -4.86 -34.35
C ASP A 1163 -11.17 -3.58 -33.69
N GLU A 1164 -12.13 -2.90 -34.34
CA GLU A 1164 -12.63 -1.62 -33.82
C GLU A 1164 -13.24 -1.75 -32.41
N GLU A 1165 -13.88 -2.89 -32.11
CA GLU A 1165 -14.60 -3.13 -30.86
C GLU A 1165 -13.77 -3.86 -29.79
N HIS A 1166 -12.62 -4.47 -30.13
CA HIS A 1166 -11.91 -5.40 -29.24
C HIS A 1166 -10.41 -5.13 -29.08
N VAL A 1167 -9.93 -5.27 -27.85
CA VAL A 1167 -8.51 -5.36 -27.50
C VAL A 1167 -8.14 -6.81 -27.16
N GLY A 1168 -6.93 -7.21 -27.55
CA GLY A 1168 -6.32 -8.48 -27.20
C GLY A 1168 -5.21 -8.29 -26.18
N VAL A 1169 -5.14 -9.18 -25.20
CA VAL A 1169 -4.01 -9.29 -24.28
C VAL A 1169 -3.37 -10.68 -24.35
N LEU A 1170 -2.06 -10.70 -24.51
CA LEU A 1170 -1.21 -11.88 -24.43
C LEU A 1170 -0.37 -11.78 -23.16
N TYR A 1171 -0.41 -12.76 -22.26
CA TYR A 1171 0.23 -12.66 -20.95
C TYR A 1171 0.76 -13.99 -20.40
N GLU A 1172 1.65 -13.91 -19.40
CA GLU A 1172 2.31 -15.06 -18.79
C GLU A 1172 1.49 -15.73 -17.68
N GLY A 1173 1.31 -17.05 -17.80
CA GLY A 1173 1.09 -17.95 -16.67
C GLY A 1173 2.40 -18.21 -15.91
N ARG A 1174 2.67 -19.46 -15.50
CA ARG A 1174 3.92 -19.83 -14.81
C ARG A 1174 5.00 -20.44 -15.70
N ARG A 1175 4.65 -21.01 -16.86
CA ARG A 1175 5.58 -21.58 -17.86
C ARG A 1175 5.03 -21.45 -19.29
N GLU A 1176 4.03 -20.59 -19.45
CA GLU A 1176 2.90 -20.76 -20.36
C GLU A 1176 2.37 -19.39 -20.77
N LEU A 1177 1.79 -19.28 -21.96
CA LEU A 1177 1.25 -18.02 -22.49
C LEU A 1177 -0.24 -18.15 -22.76
N TYR A 1178 -0.98 -17.14 -22.32
CA TYR A 1178 -2.44 -17.08 -22.39
C TYR A 1178 -2.88 -15.88 -23.22
N PHE A 1179 -3.87 -16.09 -24.09
CA PHE A 1179 -4.49 -15.03 -24.90
C PHE A 1179 -5.94 -14.82 -24.49
N LEU A 1180 -6.34 -13.55 -24.37
CA LEU A 1180 -7.72 -13.12 -24.16
C LEU A 1180 -8.11 -12.02 -25.16
N ARG A 1181 -9.37 -12.08 -25.61
CA ARG A 1181 -10.07 -11.04 -26.37
C ARG A 1181 -11.06 -10.36 -25.42
N LEU A 1182 -11.05 -9.03 -25.38
CA LEU A 1182 -11.86 -8.21 -24.49
C LEU A 1182 -12.55 -7.12 -25.31
N SER A 1183 -13.86 -6.93 -25.14
CA SER A 1183 -14.56 -5.81 -25.78
C SER A 1183 -14.15 -4.48 -25.11
N ILE A 1184 -13.89 -3.45 -25.91
CA ILE A 1184 -13.54 -2.11 -25.44
C ILE A 1184 -14.75 -1.46 -24.73
N ARG A 1185 -15.98 -1.83 -25.12
CA ARG A 1185 -17.21 -1.40 -24.45
C ARG A 1185 -17.29 -1.94 -23.02
N ASP A 1186 -17.01 -3.23 -22.82
CA ASP A 1186 -16.92 -3.92 -21.52
C ASP A 1186 -15.91 -3.26 -20.56
N LEU A 1187 -14.87 -2.60 -21.08
CA LEU A 1187 -13.80 -1.98 -20.29
C LEU A 1187 -14.15 -0.56 -19.78
N ILE A 1188 -15.17 0.08 -20.35
CA ILE A 1188 -15.48 1.51 -20.17
C ILE A 1188 -16.90 1.73 -19.65
N GLN A 1189 -17.86 0.89 -20.06
CA GLN A 1189 -19.22 0.89 -19.53
C GLN A 1189 -19.29 0.03 -18.28
N THR A 1190 -19.42 0.66 -17.10
CA THR A 1190 -19.72 -0.03 -15.84
C THR A 1190 -21.08 -0.68 -15.88
N LYS A 1191 -21.16 -1.92 -15.37
CA LYS A 1191 -22.40 -2.52 -14.86
C LYS A 1191 -22.72 -2.01 -13.46
#